data_AF-A0A520QQ54-F1
#
_entry.id   AF-A0A520QQ54-F1
#
_cell.length_a   1.000
_cell.length_b   1.000
_cell.length_c   1.000
_cell.angle_alpha   90.00
_cell.angle_beta   90.00
_cell.angle_gamma   90.00
#
_symmetry.space_group_name_H-M   'P 1'
#
loop_
_entity.id
_entity.type
_entity.pdbx_description
1 polymer ?
#
loop_
_entity_poly.entity_id
_entity_poly.type
_entity_poly.pdbx_seq_one_letter_code
_entity_poly.pdbx_strand_id
1 'polypeptide(L)'
;GDLLGNPRLNKELGLNESAIGPAHYRFVLQGFAPTDALDELVRTTENQIDVVSKAFLGLTVSCARCHNHKFDAISQEDYHAFYSIMTSSRPATIDVNSRERREKNKAVLATLKPQIRQELADQWLKESSKIAANLAEPNGRWKDLIEGAKDNKNPFYAWHKLRSAKGEEFSKTWRQLAEEFSQSQKALKELRSRSYAQRWQLGRDRTSLDLWVLDGNGLDGSVARAGAFRILPTGDRLIDAILPAGVYSHLLSDKHTGVLSSPTFKAREGQRLYVRVVADGDVMTRYVVQNYTRGGTVYPTTRLRDGKWRWQSWDIGYWAGDELHLEVTTAGEQAILFSNKSNSWFGVTDVLVTDKDQPVPKEQFAEYVQPIFANDAPSNAKDLAEQYAVVVRKSIHAWRKNSMSDEQAQFLNYFVSEGLLNNSPNVSPKVAELVAEYRRLEAEIPQPQRAPGVLEAKPEDRPLFVRGNHKQPAQTVPRRFLEVFEAKPFSAKNSGRVELAEAMLDPKNTLTARVIVNRIWHHMIGRGLVATPDNFGKLGEKPTHPELLDYLAKRFVNEGWSIKKLVREITLTRTFQLAVIPNVNAGNIDPENRLLTRANVRRLEAEAIRDAMLQSSGSLDRRPLGGSDNPDSNRRSLYQKVIRNRLNPFMTVMDAPVPTTTTGRRDVTNVPAQSLTMMNDPFVLSLAERFANRVKEDKSLKSIESQVDAMFRMALSRAATPYELTGAKAFLSDADKKATQVKNSLLDMNEEINLILAKMGSLRKPLRAQLLAMGKEGKSSAIEVPKPLAAWDFSQGTKDKYGQAHLSIKGGAKVEGGALFLDGKRGFARSMPLAKGLKAKTLEAWVQLSDLDQKGGGVITVQSLDGVNFDSIVYAEKQGRRWLAGSENHSRTDNFNAPKEKEALDGPVHVAIVYHADGKINGYRNGKPYGRIFRKDSLREYKDGDAEVVFGMRHGSEASGDRMLAGRVFKASVYDRALSDEAVMASFSGNANFVSEEQLFAAMTEEQRKSQTELKARLAELYKYKTELEEVSKSVQDPWQDLAQAMFNLKEFIYLR
;
A
#
# COMPACT_ATOMS: atom_id res chain seq x y z
N GLY A 1 22.95 19.40 8.31
CA GLY A 1 21.86 18.56 8.84
C GLY A 1 20.86 19.41 9.59
N ASP A 2 20.01 18.77 10.38
CA ASP A 2 18.98 19.34 11.24
C ASP A 2 19.51 20.36 12.26
N LEU A 3 20.74 20.17 12.76
CA LEU A 3 21.37 21.01 13.80
C LEU A 3 22.13 22.24 13.28
N LEU A 4 22.09 22.54 11.98
CA LEU A 4 22.81 23.71 11.45
C LEU A 4 22.17 25.02 11.93
N GLY A 5 23.00 25.94 12.43
CA GLY A 5 22.54 27.29 12.79
C GLY A 5 21.96 28.08 11.61
N ASN A 6 22.48 27.84 10.39
CA ASN A 6 21.96 28.38 9.14
C ASN A 6 21.55 27.22 8.20
N PRO A 7 20.30 26.73 8.27
CA PRO A 7 19.86 25.62 7.45
C PRO A 7 19.67 26.02 5.98
N ARG A 8 19.87 25.07 5.06
CA ARG A 8 19.49 25.20 3.66
C ARG A 8 17.97 25.12 3.51
N LEU A 9 17.38 26.22 3.05
CA LEU A 9 15.93 26.35 2.85
C LEU A 9 15.59 26.36 1.36
N ASN A 10 14.59 25.57 0.98
CA ASN A 10 13.92 25.67 -0.30
C ASN A 10 12.74 26.63 -0.15
N LYS A 11 12.88 27.87 -0.65
CA LYS A 11 11.85 28.92 -0.50
C LYS A 11 10.58 28.62 -1.28
N GLU A 12 10.69 28.02 -2.46
CA GLU A 12 9.55 27.68 -3.33
C GLU A 12 8.67 26.62 -2.69
N LEU A 13 9.27 25.53 -2.19
CA LEU A 13 8.56 24.46 -1.49
C LEU A 13 8.29 24.80 -0.02
N GLY A 14 8.95 25.82 0.53
CA GLY A 14 8.87 26.18 1.94
C GLY A 14 9.42 25.10 2.89
N LEU A 15 10.50 24.42 2.47
CA LEU A 15 11.09 23.28 3.18
C LEU A 15 12.48 23.58 3.73
N ASN A 16 12.80 23.02 4.89
CA ASN A 16 14.15 22.91 5.42
C ASN A 16 14.81 21.63 4.88
N GLU A 17 15.54 21.74 3.77
CA GLU A 17 16.24 20.61 3.15
C GLU A 17 17.35 20.07 4.07
N SER A 18 17.92 20.90 4.94
CA SER A 18 18.94 20.45 5.89
C SER A 18 18.40 19.49 6.94
N ALA A 19 17.13 19.62 7.33
CA ALA A 19 16.46 18.69 8.24
C ALA A 19 16.36 17.27 7.67
N ILE A 20 16.35 17.10 6.34
CA ILE A 20 16.32 15.78 5.69
C ILE A 20 17.66 15.06 5.81
N GLY A 21 18.78 15.77 5.95
CA GLY A 21 20.13 15.22 5.92
C GLY A 21 20.36 14.00 6.85
N PRO A 22 19.93 14.03 8.13
CA PRO A 22 20.07 12.90 9.05
C PRO A 22 19.21 11.67 8.73
N ALA A 23 18.32 11.73 7.73
CA ALA A 23 17.47 10.59 7.35
C ALA A 23 18.28 9.32 7.01
N HIS A 24 19.52 9.46 6.55
CA HIS A 24 20.38 8.32 6.25
C HIS A 24 20.67 7.44 7.49
N TYR A 25 20.66 8.00 8.71
CA TYR A 25 20.77 7.22 9.95
C TYR A 25 19.57 6.28 10.16
N ARG A 26 18.45 6.51 9.45
CA ARG A 26 17.26 5.67 9.48
C ARG A 26 17.23 4.61 8.38
N PHE A 27 18.13 4.66 7.40
CA PHE A 27 18.18 3.70 6.30
C PHE A 27 19.07 2.50 6.64
N VAL A 28 18.69 1.81 7.71
CA VAL A 28 19.40 0.67 8.27
C VAL A 28 18.46 -0.52 8.48
N LEU A 29 19.04 -1.71 8.54
CA LEU A 29 18.27 -2.93 8.74
C LEU A 29 17.75 -3.02 10.18
N GLN A 30 16.44 -3.24 10.35
CA GLN A 30 15.85 -3.61 11.65
C GLN A 30 15.39 -5.08 11.63
N GLY A 31 15.71 -5.84 12.70
CA GLY A 31 15.31 -7.23 12.91
C GLY A 31 13.81 -7.44 13.18
N PHE A 32 13.33 -8.68 13.22
CA PHE A 32 11.91 -9.01 13.44
C PHE A 32 11.66 -9.41 14.91
N ALA A 33 11.14 -8.47 15.71
CA ALA A 33 10.72 -8.69 17.11
C ALA A 33 11.80 -9.39 17.98
N PRO A 34 12.95 -8.74 18.18
CA PRO A 34 14.05 -9.31 18.96
C PRO A 34 13.64 -9.57 20.41
N THR A 35 14.24 -10.58 21.03
CA THR A 35 14.17 -10.81 22.48
C THR A 35 15.36 -10.20 23.22
N ASP A 36 16.44 -9.88 22.51
CA ASP A 36 17.62 -9.15 23.01
C ASP A 36 17.66 -7.78 22.29
N ALA A 37 17.04 -6.77 22.91
CA ALA A 37 16.90 -5.44 22.31
C ALA A 37 18.25 -4.72 22.17
N LEU A 38 19.21 -5.01 23.05
CA LEU A 38 20.55 -4.42 23.02
C LEU A 38 21.38 -4.99 21.85
N ASP A 39 21.28 -6.29 21.54
CA ASP A 39 21.92 -6.88 20.34
C ASP A 39 21.43 -6.18 19.06
N GLU A 40 20.13 -5.91 18.95
CA GLU A 40 19.58 -5.20 17.79
C GLU A 40 20.03 -3.73 17.70
N LEU A 41 20.12 -3.02 18.84
CA LEU A 41 20.71 -1.68 18.85
C LEU A 41 22.15 -1.73 18.32
N VAL A 42 22.96 -2.69 18.79
CA VAL A 42 24.34 -2.88 18.34
C VAL A 42 24.43 -3.16 16.84
N ARG A 43 23.62 -4.09 16.31
CA ARG A 43 23.59 -4.38 14.87
C ARG A 43 23.14 -3.19 14.02
N THR A 44 22.11 -2.49 14.49
CA THR A 44 21.58 -1.32 13.79
C THR A 44 22.64 -0.22 13.73
N THR A 45 23.29 0.07 14.86
CA THR A 45 24.33 1.10 14.94
C THR A 45 25.60 0.70 14.20
N GLU A 46 26.00 -0.57 14.18
CA GLU A 46 27.09 -1.04 13.33
C GLU A 46 26.86 -0.70 11.86
N ASN A 47 25.63 -0.90 11.37
CA ASN A 47 25.28 -0.58 9.99
C ASN A 47 25.32 0.95 9.74
N GLN A 48 24.88 1.76 10.71
CA GLN A 48 25.03 3.22 10.65
C GLN A 48 26.51 3.62 10.53
N ILE A 49 27.38 3.05 11.37
CA ILE A 49 28.82 3.32 11.37
C ILE A 49 29.44 2.86 10.05
N ASP A 50 29.06 1.70 9.52
CA ASP A 50 29.59 1.17 8.26
C ASP A 50 29.27 2.09 7.09
N VAL A 51 28.00 2.49 6.97
CA VAL A 51 27.52 3.38 5.91
C VAL A 51 28.21 4.74 6.01
N VAL A 52 28.22 5.35 7.20
CA VAL A 52 28.78 6.69 7.42
C VAL A 52 30.29 6.71 7.15
N SER A 53 31.03 5.76 7.72
CA SER A 53 32.48 5.71 7.56
C SER A 53 32.92 5.42 6.13
N LYS A 54 32.24 4.51 5.41
CA LYS A 54 32.53 4.27 3.98
C LYS A 54 32.11 5.44 3.10
N ALA A 55 30.93 6.01 3.30
CA ALA A 55 30.39 7.05 2.44
C ALA A 55 31.20 8.36 2.54
N PHE A 56 31.54 8.77 3.76
CA PHE A 56 32.21 10.04 4.01
C PHE A 56 33.72 9.92 4.15
N LEU A 57 34.25 8.86 4.76
CA LEU A 57 35.70 8.74 5.01
C LEU A 57 36.39 7.75 4.07
N GLY A 58 35.63 6.90 3.37
CA GLY A 58 36.20 5.81 2.58
C GLY A 58 36.98 4.83 3.47
N LEU A 59 36.55 4.64 4.72
CA LEU A 59 37.23 3.77 5.69
C LEU A 59 36.28 2.69 6.20
N THR A 60 36.85 1.54 6.54
CA THR A 60 36.13 0.39 7.11
C THR A 60 36.14 0.40 8.63
N VAL A 61 35.64 1.47 9.26
CA VAL A 61 35.67 1.64 10.74
C VAL A 61 34.92 0.50 11.44
N SER A 62 33.82 0.00 10.88
CA SER A 62 33.07 -1.12 11.46
C SER A 62 33.88 -2.42 11.61
N CYS A 63 34.98 -2.60 10.86
CA CYS A 63 35.87 -3.74 11.04
C CYS A 63 36.61 -3.70 12.39
N ALA A 64 36.69 -2.53 13.05
CA ALA A 64 37.32 -2.39 14.36
C ALA A 64 36.40 -2.78 15.54
N ARG A 65 35.15 -3.21 15.28
CA ARG A 65 34.17 -3.57 16.32
C ARG A 65 34.69 -4.62 17.31
N CYS A 66 35.35 -5.66 16.80
CA CYS A 66 35.76 -6.81 17.60
C CYS A 66 37.23 -6.73 18.08
N HIS A 67 38.07 -5.99 17.37
CA HIS A 67 39.48 -5.82 17.67
C HIS A 67 40.00 -4.59 16.93
N ASN A 68 41.15 -4.04 17.33
CA ASN A 68 41.81 -2.98 16.55
C ASN A 68 41.94 -3.39 15.09
N HIS A 69 41.63 -2.49 14.18
CA HIS A 69 41.61 -2.77 12.75
C HIS A 69 42.97 -3.36 12.30
N LYS A 70 42.94 -4.43 11.51
CA LYS A 70 44.14 -5.23 11.22
C LYS A 70 45.22 -4.48 10.43
N PHE A 71 44.82 -3.54 9.57
CA PHE A 71 45.70 -2.89 8.60
C PHE A 71 45.79 -1.37 8.76
N ASP A 72 44.64 -0.72 8.91
CA ASP A 72 44.53 0.72 9.19
C ASP A 72 44.64 1.04 10.68
N ALA A 73 45.15 2.23 11.00
CA ALA A 73 45.29 2.74 12.38
C ALA A 73 43.93 3.21 12.94
N ILE A 74 43.02 2.25 13.12
CA ILE A 74 41.69 2.46 13.69
C ILE A 74 41.57 1.53 14.89
N SER A 75 41.45 2.12 16.09
CA SER A 75 41.34 1.35 17.32
C SER A 75 39.92 0.82 17.52
N GLN A 76 39.76 -0.16 18.41
CA GLN A 76 38.43 -0.58 18.85
C GLN A 76 37.70 0.59 19.55
N GLU A 77 38.43 1.46 20.24
CA GLU A 77 37.87 2.66 20.86
C GLU A 77 37.34 3.65 19.82
N ASP A 78 37.98 3.80 18.65
CA ASP A 78 37.43 4.62 17.55
C ASP A 78 36.02 4.17 17.12
N TYR A 79 35.81 2.86 16.99
CA TYR A 79 34.49 2.31 16.67
C TYR A 79 33.47 2.63 17.77
N HIS A 80 33.85 2.44 19.04
CA HIS A 80 32.94 2.66 20.17
C HIS A 80 32.68 4.15 20.45
N ALA A 81 33.60 5.05 20.07
CA ALA A 81 33.36 6.48 20.07
C ALA A 81 32.25 6.85 19.08
N PHE A 82 32.27 6.29 17.86
CA PHE A 82 31.18 6.44 16.89
C PHE A 82 29.88 5.80 17.39
N TYR A 83 29.94 4.61 17.99
CA TYR A 83 28.77 3.95 18.59
C TYR A 83 28.08 4.84 19.63
N SER A 84 28.86 5.48 20.49
CA SER A 84 28.34 6.41 21.51
C SER A 84 27.67 7.64 20.89
N ILE A 85 28.20 8.17 19.79
CA ILE A 85 27.58 9.29 19.05
C ILE A 85 26.22 8.87 18.47
N MET A 86 26.18 7.74 17.77
CA MET A 86 24.98 7.29 17.05
C MET A 86 23.85 6.84 17.99
N THR A 87 24.19 6.29 19.15
CA THR A 87 23.21 5.87 20.17
C THR A 87 22.69 7.02 21.03
N SER A 88 23.33 8.19 20.99
CA SER A 88 22.90 9.42 21.68
C SER A 88 21.82 10.22 20.93
N SER A 89 21.05 9.58 20.05
CA SER A 89 19.94 10.20 19.30
C SER A 89 18.75 9.26 19.20
N ARG A 90 17.53 9.80 19.18
CA ARG A 90 16.30 9.00 19.10
C ARG A 90 15.77 8.92 17.66
N PRO A 91 15.44 7.75 17.12
CA PRO A 91 14.81 7.63 15.82
C PRO A 91 13.44 8.36 15.82
N ALA A 92 13.18 9.26 14.87
CA ALA A 92 11.89 9.93 14.73
C ALA A 92 11.45 10.12 13.27
N THR A 93 10.24 10.60 13.08
CA THR A 93 9.78 11.23 11.85
C THR A 93 9.59 12.71 12.15
N ILE A 94 10.26 13.59 11.41
CA ILE A 94 10.33 15.03 11.71
C ILE A 94 9.54 15.85 10.70
N ASP A 95 9.02 17.00 11.15
CA ASP A 95 8.45 18.02 10.25
C ASP A 95 9.57 18.84 9.59
N VAL A 96 9.68 18.72 8.28
CA VAL A 96 10.69 19.38 7.45
C VAL A 96 10.21 20.72 6.87
N ASN A 97 9.04 21.21 7.24
CA ASN A 97 8.63 22.56 6.90
C ASN A 97 9.63 23.61 7.42
N SER A 98 9.76 24.71 6.68
CA SER A 98 10.54 25.87 7.14
C SER A 98 9.99 26.39 8.48
N ARG A 99 10.84 27.01 9.30
CA ARG A 99 10.40 27.62 10.56
C ARG A 99 9.25 28.60 10.37
N GLU A 100 9.31 29.41 9.30
CA GLU A 100 8.24 30.35 8.95
C GLU A 100 6.89 29.65 8.72
N ARG A 101 6.88 28.51 8.01
CA ARG A 101 5.66 27.73 7.78
C ARG A 101 5.16 27.04 9.05
N ARG A 102 6.06 26.46 9.84
CA ARG A 102 5.70 25.81 11.12
C ARG A 102 5.12 26.79 12.13
N GLU A 103 5.64 28.02 12.16
CA GLU A 103 5.23 29.03 13.14
C GLU A 103 4.15 29.99 12.59
N LYS A 104 3.60 29.70 11.39
CA LYS A 104 2.60 30.53 10.73
C LYS A 104 1.42 30.81 11.67
N ASN A 105 1.13 32.09 11.88
CA ASN A 105 0.04 32.62 12.73
C ASN A 105 0.09 32.23 14.22
N LYS A 106 1.05 31.41 14.67
CA LYS A 106 1.12 30.89 16.06
C LYS A 106 1.13 31.99 17.12
N ALA A 107 1.95 33.02 16.93
CA ALA A 107 2.04 34.15 17.86
C ALA A 107 0.72 34.94 17.94
N VAL A 108 0.05 35.15 16.80
CA VAL A 108 -1.23 35.89 16.75
C VAL A 108 -2.34 35.08 17.41
N LEU A 109 -2.43 33.78 17.13
CA LEU A 109 -3.39 32.88 17.80
C LEU A 109 -3.18 32.87 19.33
N ALA A 110 -1.93 32.89 19.78
CA ALA A 110 -1.60 32.98 21.21
C ALA A 110 -2.09 34.29 21.86
N THR A 111 -2.16 35.40 21.10
CA THR A 111 -2.73 36.68 21.59
C THR A 111 -4.26 36.76 21.53
N LEU A 112 -4.91 36.06 20.59
CA LEU A 112 -6.36 36.05 20.45
C LEU A 112 -7.04 35.22 21.54
N LYS A 113 -6.44 34.08 21.94
CA LYS A 113 -7.04 33.18 22.93
C LYS A 113 -7.34 33.84 24.28
N PRO A 114 -6.44 34.61 24.91
CA PRO A 114 -6.76 35.31 26.15
C PRO A 114 -7.94 36.28 26.01
N GLN A 115 -8.10 36.95 24.87
CA GLN A 115 -9.23 37.86 24.61
C GLN A 115 -10.54 37.06 24.52
N ILE A 116 -10.56 35.97 23.75
CA ILE A 116 -11.72 35.08 23.66
C ILE A 116 -12.10 34.53 25.05
N ARG A 117 -11.10 34.17 25.87
CA ARG A 117 -11.32 33.73 27.26
C ARG A 117 -12.00 34.82 28.10
N GLN A 118 -11.54 36.07 28.05
CA GLN A 118 -12.15 37.16 28.83
C GLN A 118 -13.61 37.35 28.44
N GLU A 119 -13.87 37.50 27.14
CA GLU A 119 -15.22 37.76 26.62
C GLU A 119 -16.18 36.62 26.92
N LEU A 120 -15.75 35.37 26.73
CA LEU A 120 -16.58 34.20 27.00
C LEU A 120 -16.85 34.04 28.51
N ALA A 121 -15.85 34.30 29.36
CA ALA A 121 -16.02 34.28 30.80
C ALA A 121 -17.02 35.34 31.26
N ASP A 122 -16.98 36.55 30.68
CA ASP A 122 -17.91 37.63 31.04
C ASP A 122 -19.36 37.28 30.67
N GLN A 123 -19.60 36.53 29.59
CA GLN A 123 -20.93 36.00 29.28
C GLN A 123 -21.34 34.89 30.24
N TRP A 124 -20.45 33.93 30.52
CA TRP A 124 -20.72 32.86 31.48
C TRP A 124 -21.00 33.38 32.89
N LEU A 125 -20.38 34.49 33.31
CA LEU A 125 -20.67 35.13 34.59
C LEU A 125 -22.11 35.64 34.65
N LYS A 126 -22.64 36.23 33.57
CA LYS A 126 -24.05 36.64 33.48
C LYS A 126 -24.97 35.43 33.56
N GLU A 127 -24.66 34.37 32.82
CA GLU A 127 -25.42 33.11 32.83
C GLU A 127 -25.39 32.40 34.19
N SER A 128 -24.28 32.51 34.94
CA SER A 128 -24.10 31.84 36.24
C SER A 128 -25.16 32.22 37.29
N SER A 129 -25.82 33.37 37.13
CA SER A 129 -26.93 33.81 37.99
C SER A 129 -28.16 32.90 37.90
N LYS A 130 -28.33 32.17 36.79
CA LYS A 130 -29.49 31.30 36.55
C LYS A 130 -29.29 29.87 37.03
N ILE A 131 -28.07 29.49 37.44
CA ILE A 131 -27.73 28.11 37.78
C ILE A 131 -28.57 27.57 38.93
N ALA A 132 -28.71 28.33 40.03
CA ALA A 132 -29.50 27.91 41.18
C ALA A 132 -30.98 27.71 40.80
N ALA A 133 -31.54 28.62 39.98
CA ALA A 133 -32.91 28.51 39.48
C ALA A 133 -33.09 27.28 38.56
N ASN A 134 -32.16 27.04 37.63
CA ASN A 134 -32.19 25.87 36.74
C ASN A 134 -32.03 24.55 37.49
N LEU A 135 -31.36 24.54 38.65
CA LEU A 135 -31.27 23.36 39.52
C LEU A 135 -32.57 23.12 40.28
N ALA A 136 -33.20 24.18 40.79
CA ALA A 136 -34.46 24.13 41.53
C ALA A 136 -35.63 23.69 40.64
N GLU A 137 -35.70 24.20 39.41
CA GLU A 137 -36.74 23.91 38.42
C GLU A 137 -36.12 23.42 37.08
N PRO A 138 -35.56 22.19 37.05
CA PRO A 138 -34.81 21.72 35.90
C PRO A 138 -35.72 21.40 34.71
N ASN A 139 -35.36 21.91 33.54
CA ASN A 139 -36.01 21.61 32.27
C ASN A 139 -34.99 21.18 31.20
N GLY A 140 -35.49 20.52 30.14
CA GLY A 140 -34.68 20.06 29.01
C GLY A 140 -33.36 19.39 29.44
N ARG A 141 -32.24 19.90 28.91
CA ARG A 141 -30.91 19.33 29.15
C ARG A 141 -30.48 19.34 30.62
N TRP A 142 -30.89 20.32 31.42
CA TRP A 142 -30.60 20.31 32.86
C TRP A 142 -31.27 19.13 33.56
N LYS A 143 -32.54 18.87 33.23
CA LYS A 143 -33.29 17.72 33.78
C LYS A 143 -32.61 16.40 33.41
N ASP A 144 -32.30 16.21 32.12
CA ASP A 144 -31.70 14.98 31.61
C ASP A 144 -30.35 14.67 32.29
N LEU A 145 -29.48 15.68 32.43
CA LEU A 145 -28.17 15.51 33.06
C LEU A 145 -28.26 15.24 34.55
N ILE A 146 -29.20 15.89 35.26
CA ILE A 146 -29.40 15.64 36.69
C ILE A 146 -29.98 14.24 36.92
N GLU A 147 -30.96 13.81 36.12
CA GLU A 147 -31.54 12.46 36.23
C GLU A 147 -30.54 11.36 35.83
N GLY A 148 -29.64 11.66 34.91
CA GLY A 148 -28.55 10.78 34.49
C GLY A 148 -27.34 10.72 35.44
N ALA A 149 -27.25 11.60 36.44
CA ALA A 149 -26.10 11.70 37.35
C ALA A 149 -26.06 10.57 38.39
N LYS A 150 -25.72 9.35 37.94
CA LYS A 150 -25.70 8.11 38.75
C LYS A 150 -24.33 7.75 39.35
N ASP A 151 -23.27 8.41 38.93
CA ASP A 151 -21.88 8.16 39.36
C ASP A 151 -21.30 9.39 40.08
N ASN A 152 -20.44 9.17 41.08
CA ASN A 152 -19.90 10.22 41.95
C ASN A 152 -18.86 11.14 41.29
N LYS A 153 -18.34 10.81 40.10
CA LYS A 153 -17.54 11.74 39.28
C LYS A 153 -18.40 12.79 38.60
N ASN A 154 -19.71 12.56 38.46
CA ASN A 154 -20.62 13.53 37.87
C ASN A 154 -20.85 14.70 38.83
N PRO A 155 -20.62 15.96 38.40
CA PRO A 155 -20.86 17.14 39.23
C PRO A 155 -22.27 17.23 39.82
N PHE A 156 -23.31 16.68 39.19
CA PHE A 156 -24.68 16.69 39.72
C PHE A 156 -25.04 15.50 40.60
N TYR A 157 -24.13 14.59 40.90
CA TYR A 157 -24.44 13.41 41.73
C TYR A 157 -24.98 13.80 43.11
N ALA A 158 -24.32 14.75 43.78
CA ALA A 158 -24.78 15.24 45.08
C ALA A 158 -26.18 15.88 44.99
N TRP A 159 -26.42 16.71 43.97
CA TRP A 159 -27.73 17.30 43.70
C TRP A 159 -28.81 16.24 43.47
N HIS A 160 -28.52 15.25 42.62
CA HIS A 160 -29.44 14.16 42.29
C HIS A 160 -29.91 13.41 43.54
N LYS A 161 -28.99 13.17 44.49
CA LYS A 161 -29.28 12.49 45.77
C LYS A 161 -30.06 13.35 46.76
N LEU A 162 -29.81 14.66 46.77
CA LEU A 162 -30.27 15.55 47.85
C LEU A 162 -31.49 16.40 47.49
N ARG A 163 -31.82 16.59 46.20
CA ARG A 163 -32.91 17.50 45.76
C ARG A 163 -34.29 17.17 46.35
N SER A 164 -34.54 15.92 46.73
CA SER A 164 -35.82 15.46 47.30
C SER A 164 -35.76 15.20 48.81
N ALA A 165 -34.56 15.17 49.41
CA ALA A 165 -34.37 14.92 50.84
C ALA A 165 -34.68 16.17 51.68
N LYS A 166 -35.26 16.00 52.87
CA LYS A 166 -35.63 17.12 53.76
C LYS A 166 -35.14 16.89 55.20
N GLY A 167 -34.87 17.98 55.91
CA GLY A 167 -34.52 17.95 57.33
C GLY A 167 -33.33 17.04 57.66
N GLU A 168 -33.53 16.09 58.57
CA GLU A 168 -32.50 15.18 59.04
C GLU A 168 -31.97 14.23 57.94
N GLU A 169 -32.84 13.81 57.01
CA GLU A 169 -32.46 12.95 55.88
C GLU A 169 -31.45 13.65 54.95
N PHE A 170 -31.67 14.95 54.69
CA PHE A 170 -30.75 15.77 53.92
C PHE A 170 -29.39 15.85 54.60
N SER A 171 -29.39 16.19 55.89
CA SER A 171 -28.16 16.34 56.70
C SER A 171 -27.38 15.02 56.84
N LYS A 172 -28.08 13.89 56.95
CA LYS A 172 -27.48 12.54 56.98
C LYS A 172 -26.85 12.18 55.63
N THR A 173 -27.58 12.40 54.53
CA THR A 173 -27.11 12.09 53.18
C THR A 173 -25.93 12.97 52.78
N TRP A 174 -25.95 14.27 53.11
CA TRP A 174 -24.80 15.15 52.87
C TRP A 174 -23.56 14.69 53.64
N ARG A 175 -23.69 14.33 54.94
CA ARG A 175 -22.58 13.80 55.74
C ARG A 175 -21.96 12.55 55.10
N GLN A 176 -22.80 11.64 54.60
CA GLN A 176 -22.31 10.46 53.89
C GLN A 176 -21.51 10.84 52.63
N LEU A 177 -22.06 11.71 51.78
CA LEU A 177 -21.37 12.17 50.56
C LEU A 177 -20.07 12.92 50.87
N ALA A 178 -20.07 13.75 51.92
CA ALA A 178 -18.89 14.48 52.37
C ALA A 178 -17.79 13.54 52.91
N GLU A 179 -18.17 12.47 53.62
CA GLU A 179 -17.25 11.43 54.08
C GLU A 179 -16.65 10.65 52.90
N GLU A 180 -17.48 10.21 51.95
CA GLU A 180 -17.02 9.56 50.71
C GLU A 180 -16.05 10.48 49.95
N PHE A 181 -16.39 11.78 49.82
CA PHE A 181 -15.52 12.78 49.19
C PHE A 181 -14.20 12.94 49.95
N SER A 182 -14.23 13.00 51.29
CA SER A 182 -13.03 13.10 52.14
C SER A 182 -12.09 11.93 51.93
N GLN A 183 -12.61 10.70 51.86
CA GLN A 183 -11.84 9.49 51.56
C GLN A 183 -11.21 9.53 50.15
N SER A 184 -11.98 9.94 49.15
CA SER A 184 -11.52 10.13 47.76
C SER A 184 -10.43 11.21 47.67
N GLN A 185 -10.59 12.32 48.39
CA GLN A 185 -9.59 13.39 48.46
C GLN A 185 -8.32 12.94 49.18
N LYS A 186 -8.43 12.13 50.24
CA LYS A 186 -7.30 11.51 50.91
C LYS A 186 -6.54 10.57 49.97
N ALA A 187 -7.24 9.68 49.27
CA ALA A 187 -6.64 8.79 48.27
C ALA A 187 -5.94 9.57 47.13
N LEU A 188 -6.52 10.70 46.70
CA LEU A 188 -5.91 11.59 45.70
C LEU A 188 -4.62 12.23 46.21
N LYS A 189 -4.63 12.73 47.45
CA LYS A 189 -3.43 13.29 48.10
C LYS A 189 -2.35 12.23 48.24
N GLU A 190 -2.69 11.03 48.69
CA GLU A 190 -1.78 9.89 48.79
C GLU A 190 -1.20 9.49 47.42
N LEU A 191 -2.02 9.42 46.37
CA LEU A 191 -1.55 9.18 45.01
C LEU A 191 -0.51 10.23 44.58
N ARG A 192 -0.72 11.50 44.94
CA ARG A 192 0.11 12.64 44.57
C ARG A 192 1.39 12.78 45.41
N SER A 193 1.40 12.34 46.67
CA SER A 193 2.57 12.41 47.57
C SER A 193 3.38 11.13 47.66
N ARG A 194 2.85 9.99 47.23
CA ARG A 194 3.54 8.70 47.26
C ARG A 194 4.86 8.74 46.47
N SER A 195 5.88 8.09 47.04
CA SER A 195 7.14 7.82 46.37
C SER A 195 7.01 6.62 45.42
N TYR A 196 7.41 6.81 44.18
CA TYR A 196 7.38 5.80 43.12
C TYR A 196 8.80 5.53 42.63
N ALA A 197 9.02 4.39 41.98
CA ALA A 197 10.33 4.06 41.42
C ALA A 197 10.81 5.12 40.42
N GLN A 198 9.88 5.67 39.63
CA GLN A 198 10.06 6.86 38.79
C GLN A 198 8.74 7.64 38.76
N ARG A 199 8.79 8.97 38.70
CA ARG A 199 7.62 9.81 38.50
C ARG A 199 7.99 11.14 37.84
N TRP A 200 7.17 11.56 36.87
CA TRP A 200 7.21 12.89 36.28
C TRP A 200 5.81 13.52 36.40
N GLN A 201 5.70 14.60 37.17
CA GLN A 201 4.45 15.33 37.40
C GLN A 201 4.33 16.50 36.42
N LEU A 202 4.13 16.18 35.15
CA LEU A 202 4.15 17.17 34.06
C LEU A 202 3.09 18.26 34.17
N GLY A 203 2.02 18.06 34.96
CA GLY A 203 1.04 19.11 35.27
C GLY A 203 1.42 20.07 36.38
N ARG A 204 2.47 19.77 37.17
CA ARG A 204 2.74 20.48 38.44
C ARG A 204 4.18 20.93 38.58
N ASP A 205 5.10 20.17 38.01
CA ASP A 205 6.53 20.39 38.13
C ASP A 205 7.14 20.62 36.75
N ARG A 206 7.56 21.86 36.51
CA ARG A 206 8.25 22.24 35.28
C ARG A 206 9.62 21.59 35.18
N THR A 207 10.32 21.39 36.30
CA THR A 207 11.67 20.80 36.30
C THR A 207 11.64 19.35 35.80
N SER A 208 10.54 18.64 36.05
CA SER A 208 10.29 17.33 35.44
C SER A 208 10.28 17.37 33.92
N LEU A 209 9.76 18.42 33.28
CA LEU A 209 9.67 18.54 31.82
C LEU A 209 11.01 18.88 31.16
N ASP A 210 11.88 19.63 31.84
CA ASP A 210 13.20 20.05 31.29
C ASP A 210 14.13 18.85 30.99
N LEU A 211 13.83 17.67 31.55
CA LEU A 211 14.56 16.43 31.30
C LEU A 211 14.05 15.66 30.06
N TRP A 212 12.90 16.03 29.51
CA TRP A 212 12.25 15.32 28.42
C TRP A 212 12.78 15.77 27.06
N VAL A 213 12.79 14.84 26.10
CA VAL A 213 13.04 15.15 24.70
C VAL A 213 11.73 15.59 24.07
N LEU A 214 11.70 16.82 23.57
CA LEU A 214 10.55 17.46 22.94
C LEU A 214 10.85 17.76 21.47
N ASP A 215 9.92 17.46 20.58
CA ASP A 215 9.94 17.93 19.18
C ASP A 215 8.53 18.31 18.71
N GLY A 216 8.47 19.12 17.65
CA GLY A 216 7.23 19.63 17.07
C GLY A 216 6.86 21.02 17.57
N ASN A 217 6.15 21.78 16.72
CA ASN A 217 5.75 23.17 17.01
C ASN A 217 4.58 23.28 17.99
N GLY A 218 3.94 22.16 18.34
CA GLY A 218 2.88 22.10 19.34
C GLY A 218 3.38 22.08 20.78
N LEU A 219 4.67 21.82 20.99
CA LEU A 219 5.31 21.77 22.30
C LEU A 219 6.34 22.89 22.40
N ASP A 220 6.19 23.80 23.36
CA ASP A 220 7.05 24.98 23.54
C ASP A 220 7.99 24.88 24.76
N GLY A 221 8.09 23.69 25.36
CA GLY A 221 8.85 23.46 26.59
C GLY A 221 8.20 24.06 27.84
N SER A 222 6.92 24.44 27.77
CA SER A 222 6.16 24.92 28.92
C SER A 222 5.08 23.93 29.37
N VAL A 223 4.76 23.99 30.67
CA VAL A 223 3.59 23.31 31.24
C VAL A 223 2.42 24.28 31.17
N ALA A 224 1.34 23.87 30.51
CA ALA A 224 0.12 24.65 30.47
C ALA A 224 -0.53 24.68 31.86
N ARG A 225 -1.00 25.85 32.28
CA ARG A 225 -1.73 26.00 33.55
C ARG A 225 -3.13 25.39 33.44
N ALA A 226 -3.69 24.98 34.58
CA ALA A 226 -5.08 24.58 34.67
C ALA A 226 -5.99 25.71 34.16
N GLY A 227 -7.01 25.34 33.39
CA GLY A 227 -7.84 26.29 32.65
C GLY A 227 -7.35 26.58 31.22
N ALA A 228 -6.27 25.94 30.78
CA ALA A 228 -5.91 25.90 29.36
C ALA A 228 -7.08 25.32 28.54
N PHE A 229 -7.23 25.74 27.29
CA PHE A 229 -8.36 25.33 26.45
C PHE A 229 -7.94 25.41 24.98
N ARG A 230 -8.70 24.79 24.08
CA ARG A 230 -8.52 24.93 22.62
C ARG A 230 -9.79 25.52 22.00
N ILE A 231 -9.61 26.31 20.95
CA ILE A 231 -10.72 26.75 20.09
C ILE A 231 -10.83 25.79 18.91
N LEU A 232 -12.03 25.27 18.68
CA LEU A 232 -12.31 24.38 17.56
C LEU A 232 -12.28 25.17 16.24
N PRO A 233 -11.61 24.64 15.21
CA PRO A 233 -11.40 25.35 13.94
C PRO A 233 -12.69 25.56 13.15
N THR A 234 -13.74 24.78 13.41
CA THR A 234 -15.04 24.85 12.73
C THR A 234 -16.18 24.49 13.69
N GLY A 235 -17.42 24.69 13.25
CA GLY A 235 -18.64 24.29 13.97
C GLY A 235 -19.19 25.34 14.94
N ASP A 236 -20.35 25.06 15.52
CA ASP A 236 -20.99 25.97 16.49
C ASP A 236 -20.35 25.87 17.89
N ARG A 237 -19.72 24.75 18.26
CA ARG A 237 -19.00 24.66 19.53
C ARG A 237 -17.66 25.39 19.43
N LEU A 238 -17.37 26.28 20.39
CA LEU A 238 -16.11 27.03 20.45
C LEU A 238 -15.00 26.27 21.16
N ILE A 239 -15.21 25.98 22.44
CA ILE A 239 -14.23 25.32 23.30
C ILE A 239 -14.54 23.84 23.36
N ASP A 240 -13.54 23.02 23.06
CA ASP A 240 -13.67 21.58 23.20
C ASP A 240 -13.63 21.17 24.68
N ALA A 241 -12.58 21.57 25.40
CA ALA A 241 -12.42 21.29 26.80
C ALA A 241 -11.68 22.41 27.54
N ILE A 242 -11.98 22.54 28.83
CA ILE A 242 -11.14 23.24 29.81
C ILE A 242 -10.25 22.17 30.46
N LEU A 243 -8.95 22.33 30.30
CA LEU A 243 -7.94 21.32 30.56
C LEU A 243 -7.29 21.55 31.94
N PRO A 244 -6.94 20.47 32.68
CA PRO A 244 -6.08 20.57 33.85
C PRO A 244 -4.66 21.01 33.44
N ALA A 245 -3.81 21.31 34.41
CA ALA A 245 -2.43 21.63 34.13
C ALA A 245 -1.69 20.43 33.53
N GLY A 246 -0.86 20.64 32.51
CA GLY A 246 -0.21 19.55 31.76
C GLY A 246 0.51 20.00 30.49
N VAL A 247 1.04 19.04 29.76
CA VAL A 247 1.73 19.25 28.48
C VAL A 247 0.79 18.84 27.35
N TYR A 248 0.52 19.75 26.42
CA TYR A 248 -0.48 19.56 25.35
C TYR A 248 0.08 19.98 24.00
N SER A 249 -0.10 19.15 22.97
CA SER A 249 0.42 19.43 21.62
C SER A 249 -0.44 20.40 20.79
N HIS A 250 -1.64 20.74 21.26
CA HIS A 250 -2.72 21.24 20.38
C HIS A 250 -3.43 22.50 20.87
N LEU A 251 -2.82 23.22 21.82
CA LEU A 251 -3.48 24.37 22.43
C LEU A 251 -3.82 25.46 21.40
N LEU A 252 -3.07 25.57 20.31
CA LEU A 252 -3.30 26.59 19.26
C LEU A 252 -3.90 25.99 17.97
N SER A 253 -3.52 24.78 17.58
CA SER A 253 -4.08 24.09 16.41
C SER A 253 -3.83 22.59 16.57
N ASP A 254 -4.73 21.78 16.04
CA ASP A 254 -4.54 20.32 15.95
C ASP A 254 -3.63 19.90 14.79
N LYS A 255 -3.25 20.85 13.91
CA LYS A 255 -2.23 20.65 12.86
C LYS A 255 -0.81 20.78 13.40
N HIS A 256 -0.64 21.29 14.61
CA HIS A 256 0.66 21.34 15.26
C HIS A 256 1.09 19.94 15.71
N THR A 257 2.38 19.67 15.57
CA THR A 257 2.97 18.36 15.83
C THR A 257 3.56 18.29 17.22
N GLY A 258 3.67 17.08 17.77
CA GLY A 258 4.26 16.86 19.09
C GLY A 258 4.90 15.49 19.25
N VAL A 259 6.11 15.48 19.78
CA VAL A 259 6.81 14.30 20.29
C VAL A 259 7.22 14.59 21.72
N LEU A 260 6.66 13.84 22.67
CA LEU A 260 6.98 13.93 24.09
C LEU A 260 7.63 12.61 24.50
N SER A 261 8.92 12.63 24.83
CA SER A 261 9.69 11.43 25.13
C SER A 261 10.48 11.54 26.44
N SER A 262 10.30 10.57 27.35
CA SER A 262 10.85 10.64 28.71
C SER A 262 12.38 10.50 28.72
N PRO A 263 13.06 10.87 29.81
CA PRO A 263 14.39 10.34 30.11
C PRO A 263 14.42 8.80 30.07
N THR A 264 15.60 8.23 29.84
CA THR A 264 15.83 6.79 29.96
C THR A 264 15.83 6.38 31.44
N PHE A 265 15.26 5.22 31.74
CA PHE A 265 15.25 4.62 33.09
C PHE A 265 15.36 3.10 32.98
N LYS A 266 15.90 2.44 34.01
CA LYS A 266 16.05 0.97 34.04
C LYS A 266 14.78 0.29 34.51
N ALA A 267 14.31 -0.71 33.77
CA ALA A 267 13.20 -1.55 34.19
C ALA A 267 13.66 -2.59 35.23
N ARG A 268 12.76 -2.94 36.15
CA ARG A 268 12.95 -3.99 37.16
C ARG A 268 11.80 -4.98 37.14
N GLU A 269 12.04 -6.16 37.72
CA GLU A 269 11.04 -7.22 37.80
C GLU A 269 9.76 -6.74 38.52
N GLY A 270 8.60 -7.11 37.98
CA GLY A 270 7.30 -6.76 38.54
C GLY A 270 6.89 -5.28 38.41
N GLN A 271 7.66 -4.46 37.70
CA GLN A 271 7.32 -3.06 37.50
C GLN A 271 6.29 -2.82 36.39
N ARG A 272 5.49 -1.77 36.55
CA ARG A 272 4.52 -1.32 35.56
C ARG A 272 4.66 0.18 35.30
N LEU A 273 4.61 0.56 34.04
CA LEU A 273 4.61 1.96 33.61
C LEU A 273 3.19 2.46 33.43
N TYR A 274 2.89 3.65 33.96
CA TYR A 274 1.61 4.33 33.83
C TYR A 274 1.80 5.74 33.27
N VAL A 275 0.95 6.13 32.32
CA VAL A 275 0.85 7.50 31.79
C VAL A 275 -0.60 7.97 31.85
N ARG A 276 -0.84 9.13 32.46
CA ARG A 276 -2.13 9.80 32.43
C ARG A 276 -2.20 10.68 31.19
N VAL A 277 -2.99 10.24 30.22
CA VAL A 277 -3.02 10.81 28.87
C VAL A 277 -4.46 11.02 28.39
N VAL A 278 -4.66 12.10 27.62
CA VAL A 278 -5.81 12.33 26.75
C VAL A 278 -5.29 12.49 25.33
N ALA A 279 -5.92 11.86 24.35
CA ALA A 279 -5.48 12.01 22.97
C ALA A 279 -6.55 11.60 21.96
N ASP A 280 -6.44 12.17 20.76
CA ASP A 280 -7.30 11.90 19.62
C ASP A 280 -6.51 11.94 18.30
N GLY A 281 -7.09 11.41 17.23
CA GLY A 281 -6.50 11.43 15.90
C GLY A 281 -5.39 10.40 15.68
N ASP A 282 -5.40 9.27 16.40
CA ASP A 282 -4.45 8.14 16.24
C ASP A 282 -3.04 8.39 16.79
N VAL A 283 -2.96 9.17 17.87
CA VAL A 283 -1.74 9.31 18.70
C VAL A 283 -1.23 7.96 19.15
N MET A 284 0.08 7.77 19.11
CA MET A 284 0.74 6.57 19.65
C MET A 284 1.32 6.88 21.02
N THR A 285 1.09 5.95 21.95
CA THR A 285 1.77 5.88 23.24
C THR A 285 2.43 4.52 23.40
N ARG A 286 3.69 4.49 23.83
CA ARG A 286 4.46 3.26 24.02
C ARG A 286 5.63 3.48 24.96
N TYR A 287 6.21 2.40 25.48
CA TYR A 287 7.60 2.41 25.91
C TYR A 287 8.50 1.91 24.76
N VAL A 288 9.75 2.32 24.77
CA VAL A 288 10.80 1.89 23.85
C VAL A 288 11.94 1.31 24.67
N VAL A 289 12.42 0.14 24.30
CA VAL A 289 13.48 -0.59 24.98
C VAL A 289 14.78 -0.40 24.20
N GLN A 290 15.87 -0.03 24.86
CA GLN A 290 17.19 0.19 24.26
C GLN A 290 17.14 1.06 22.99
N ASN A 291 16.29 2.10 23.00
CA ASN A 291 16.06 2.98 21.85
C ASN A 291 15.65 2.27 20.53
N TYR A 292 15.27 0.99 20.61
CA TYR A 292 14.86 0.19 19.47
C TYR A 292 13.36 0.34 19.21
N THR A 293 13.04 1.14 18.20
CA THR A 293 11.65 1.46 17.86
C THR A 293 11.00 0.31 17.07
N ARG A 294 10.21 -0.53 17.75
CA ARG A 294 9.44 -1.65 17.13
C ARG A 294 8.00 -1.70 17.66
N GLY A 295 7.15 -2.43 16.95
CA GLY A 295 5.82 -2.85 17.40
C GLY A 295 5.72 -4.37 17.39
N GLY A 296 4.96 -4.94 18.32
CA GLY A 296 4.75 -6.38 18.44
C GLY A 296 4.26 -6.77 19.83
N THR A 297 4.14 -8.07 20.11
CA THR A 297 3.60 -8.58 21.38
C THR A 297 4.41 -8.11 22.59
N VAL A 298 5.74 -8.18 22.52
CA VAL A 298 6.66 -7.71 23.57
C VAL A 298 7.08 -6.24 23.41
N TYR A 299 6.59 -5.58 22.35
CA TYR A 299 6.78 -4.15 22.06
C TYR A 299 5.41 -3.48 21.87
N PRO A 300 4.58 -3.43 22.93
CA PRO A 300 3.21 -2.99 22.81
C PRO A 300 3.14 -1.51 22.40
N THR A 301 2.26 -1.23 21.44
CA THR A 301 1.94 0.15 21.03
C THR A 301 0.45 0.38 21.26
N THR A 302 0.10 1.48 21.91
CA THR A 302 -1.30 1.87 22.12
C THR A 302 -1.67 3.07 21.28
N ARG A 303 -2.73 2.95 20.48
CA ARG A 303 -3.32 4.03 19.67
C ARG A 303 -4.50 4.65 20.39
N LEU A 304 -4.51 5.98 20.52
CA LEU A 304 -5.56 6.75 21.21
C LEU A 304 -6.34 7.61 20.21
N ARG A 305 -7.69 7.58 20.30
CA ARG A 305 -8.61 8.07 19.25
C ARG A 305 -9.95 8.59 19.77
N ASP A 306 -10.08 8.83 21.07
CA ASP A 306 -11.39 9.11 21.69
C ASP A 306 -11.44 10.40 22.51
N GLY A 307 -10.32 11.10 22.65
CA GLY A 307 -10.26 12.36 23.41
C GLY A 307 -10.59 12.20 24.90
N LYS A 308 -10.49 10.98 25.45
CA LYS A 308 -10.83 10.70 26.86
C LYS A 308 -9.57 10.55 27.71
N TRP A 309 -9.60 11.16 28.89
CA TRP A 309 -8.59 10.93 29.92
C TRP A 309 -8.57 9.46 30.35
N ARG A 310 -7.36 8.92 30.54
CA ARG A 310 -7.14 7.59 31.12
C ARG A 310 -5.73 7.45 31.69
N TRP A 311 -5.59 6.47 32.58
CA TRP A 311 -4.31 5.87 32.89
C TRP A 311 -4.02 4.74 31.91
N GLN A 312 -3.18 5.01 30.91
CA GLN A 312 -2.64 3.97 30.05
C GLN A 312 -1.48 3.28 30.77
N SER A 313 -1.40 1.95 30.70
CA SER A 313 -0.35 1.21 31.39
C SER A 313 0.23 0.07 30.57
N TRP A 314 1.45 -0.31 30.91
CA TRP A 314 2.10 -1.50 30.38
C TRP A 314 2.91 -2.20 31.47
N ASP A 315 3.00 -3.52 31.35
CA ASP A 315 3.98 -4.30 32.09
C ASP A 315 5.35 -4.11 31.44
N ILE A 316 6.34 -3.72 32.25
CA ILE A 316 7.73 -3.53 31.82
C ILE A 316 8.68 -4.53 32.51
N GLY A 317 8.15 -5.39 33.38
CA GLY A 317 8.96 -6.37 34.12
C GLY A 317 9.64 -7.41 33.22
N TYR A 318 9.08 -7.68 32.04
CA TYR A 318 9.71 -8.54 31.03
C TYR A 318 11.10 -8.04 30.61
N TRP A 319 11.31 -6.72 30.62
CA TRP A 319 12.55 -6.07 30.21
C TRP A 319 13.46 -5.72 31.41
N ALA A 320 13.34 -6.44 32.52
CA ALA A 320 14.14 -6.18 33.71
C ALA A 320 15.64 -6.18 33.39
N GLY A 321 16.33 -5.09 33.76
CA GLY A 321 17.75 -4.87 33.45
C GLY A 321 18.02 -3.98 32.24
N ASP A 322 17.05 -3.85 31.32
CA ASP A 322 17.17 -2.97 30.14
C ASP A 322 16.79 -1.51 30.44
N GLU A 323 17.29 -0.61 29.58
CA GLU A 323 16.94 0.80 29.57
C GLU A 323 15.69 1.05 28.72
N LEU A 324 14.71 1.74 29.30
CA LEU A 324 13.45 2.09 28.66
C LEU A 324 13.23 3.61 28.65
N HIS A 325 12.44 4.09 27.69
CA HIS A 325 11.85 5.42 27.73
C HIS A 325 10.40 5.39 27.21
N LEU A 326 9.56 6.30 27.69
CA LEU A 326 8.19 6.50 27.19
C LEU A 326 8.22 7.41 25.95
N GLU A 327 7.33 7.14 24.99
CA GLU A 327 7.02 8.04 23.88
C GLU A 327 5.51 8.26 23.76
N VAL A 328 5.12 9.53 23.62
CA VAL A 328 3.77 9.97 23.24
C VAL A 328 3.93 10.87 22.01
N THR A 329 3.41 10.45 20.86
CA THR A 329 3.61 11.17 19.60
C THR A 329 2.31 11.40 18.85
N THR A 330 2.21 12.55 18.19
CA THR A 330 1.23 12.78 17.13
C THR A 330 1.39 11.73 16.01
N ALA A 331 0.32 11.50 15.24
CA ALA A 331 0.17 10.33 14.39
C ALA A 331 1.24 10.23 13.29
N GLY A 332 1.68 11.36 12.74
CA GLY A 332 2.67 11.39 11.68
C GLY A 332 4.12 11.42 12.16
N GLU A 333 4.37 11.68 13.44
CA GLU A 333 5.70 11.85 14.02
C GLU A 333 6.27 10.53 14.55
N GLN A 334 5.49 9.45 14.38
CA GLN A 334 5.85 8.11 14.79
C GLN A 334 7.07 7.61 14.00
N ALA A 335 8.07 7.11 14.71
CA ALA A 335 9.27 6.53 14.11
C ALA A 335 8.99 5.24 13.31
N ILE A 336 7.88 4.56 13.60
CA ILE A 336 7.42 3.33 12.95
C ILE A 336 5.89 3.33 12.87
N LEU A 337 5.30 2.43 12.08
CA LEU A 337 3.85 2.30 11.94
C LEU A 337 3.18 3.65 11.59
N PHE A 338 3.87 4.47 10.80
CA PHE A 338 3.48 5.82 10.45
C PHE A 338 2.02 5.92 9.98
N SER A 339 1.30 6.93 10.47
CA SER A 339 -0.09 7.22 10.14
C SER A 339 -0.20 8.68 9.70
N ASN A 340 -0.62 8.93 8.46
CA ASN A 340 -0.70 10.29 7.92
C ASN A 340 -1.99 11.00 8.34
N LYS A 341 -2.23 11.12 9.65
CA LYS A 341 -3.32 11.93 10.20
C LYS A 341 -2.77 13.26 10.69
N SER A 342 -3.19 14.33 10.04
CA SER A 342 -2.73 15.69 10.31
C SER A 342 -3.23 16.25 11.64
N ASN A 343 -4.46 15.93 12.02
CA ASN A 343 -5.18 16.61 13.10
C ASN A 343 -5.10 15.82 14.43
N SER A 344 -3.99 15.13 14.66
CA SER A 344 -3.80 14.30 15.85
C SER A 344 -3.20 15.10 16.99
N TRP A 345 -3.64 14.85 18.22
CA TRP A 345 -3.18 15.61 19.37
C TRP A 345 -3.22 14.84 20.67
N PHE A 346 -2.40 15.25 21.63
CA PHE A 346 -2.40 14.69 22.98
C PHE A 346 -2.26 15.74 24.08
N GLY A 347 -2.51 15.27 25.31
CA GLY A 347 -2.24 15.91 26.58
C GLY A 347 -1.73 14.90 27.60
N VAL A 348 -0.69 15.24 28.37
CA VAL A 348 -0.13 14.38 29.42
C VAL A 348 0.05 15.17 30.71
N THR A 349 -0.36 14.59 31.84
CA THR A 349 -0.31 15.25 33.17
C THR A 349 0.60 14.55 34.17
N ASP A 350 0.64 13.22 34.16
CA ASP A 350 1.45 12.42 35.06
C ASP A 350 2.00 11.18 34.36
N VAL A 351 3.24 10.81 34.69
CA VAL A 351 3.86 9.54 34.33
C VAL A 351 4.50 8.95 35.58
N LEU A 352 4.29 7.66 35.84
CA LEU A 352 4.87 6.99 37.01
C LEU A 352 5.18 5.51 36.73
N VAL A 353 6.16 4.97 37.45
CA VAL A 353 6.51 3.55 37.45
C VAL A 353 6.23 2.98 38.84
N THR A 354 5.38 1.96 38.91
CA THR A 354 5.03 1.28 40.16
C THR A 354 5.81 -0.01 40.32
N ASP A 355 6.17 -0.35 41.55
CA ASP A 355 6.63 -1.70 41.90
C ASP A 355 5.45 -2.66 42.13
N LYS A 356 5.73 -3.97 42.19
CA LYS A 356 4.74 -5.07 42.19
C LYS A 356 3.57 -4.89 43.19
N ASP A 357 3.87 -4.42 44.39
CA ASP A 357 2.90 -4.31 45.49
C ASP A 357 2.31 -2.90 45.66
N GLN A 358 2.70 -1.96 44.79
CA GLN A 358 2.15 -0.62 44.83
C GLN A 358 0.75 -0.59 44.18
N PRO A 359 -0.19 0.19 44.73
CA PRO A 359 -1.55 0.26 44.22
C PRO A 359 -1.56 0.91 42.84
N VAL A 360 -2.41 0.36 41.98
CA VAL A 360 -2.69 0.90 40.65
C VAL A 360 -3.22 2.33 40.78
N PRO A 361 -2.66 3.31 40.05
CA PRO A 361 -3.20 4.66 40.03
C PRO A 361 -4.63 4.64 39.49
N LYS A 362 -5.57 5.21 40.24
CA LYS A 362 -6.98 5.32 39.87
C LYS A 362 -7.41 6.77 39.94
N GLU A 363 -8.26 7.16 39.00
CA GLU A 363 -8.94 8.46 39.05
C GLU A 363 -9.79 8.56 40.31
N GLN A 364 -9.64 9.64 41.05
CA GLN A 364 -10.44 9.92 42.23
C GLN A 364 -11.54 10.89 41.87
N PHE A 365 -12.79 10.60 42.24
CA PHE A 365 -13.91 11.48 41.92
C PHE A 365 -13.77 12.87 42.56
N ALA A 366 -13.00 12.98 43.65
CA ALA A 366 -12.65 14.27 44.24
C ALA A 366 -12.01 15.23 43.24
N GLU A 367 -11.33 14.75 42.19
CA GLU A 367 -10.76 15.61 41.13
C GLU A 367 -11.83 16.35 40.32
N TYR A 368 -13.06 15.84 40.27
CA TYR A 368 -14.13 16.35 39.42
C TYR A 368 -15.15 17.17 40.21
N VAL A 369 -15.32 16.90 41.51
CA VAL A 369 -16.40 17.48 42.33
C VAL A 369 -15.92 18.28 43.54
N GLN A 370 -14.61 18.35 43.81
CA GLN A 370 -14.06 19.08 44.97
C GLN A 370 -14.62 20.49 45.15
N PRO A 371 -14.83 21.30 44.11
CA PRO A 371 -15.32 22.67 44.30
C PRO A 371 -16.67 22.74 45.05
N ILE A 372 -17.53 21.72 44.94
CA ILE A 372 -18.81 21.64 45.68
C ILE A 372 -18.54 21.43 47.18
N PHE A 373 -17.68 20.47 47.52
CA PHE A 373 -17.39 20.07 48.91
C PHE A 373 -16.38 20.99 49.63
N ALA A 374 -15.93 22.06 48.98
CA ALA A 374 -14.95 22.99 49.52
C ALA A 374 -15.52 24.07 50.45
N ASN A 375 -16.84 24.25 50.48
CA ASN A 375 -17.52 25.24 51.32
C ASN A 375 -18.27 24.54 52.46
N ASP A 376 -18.87 25.33 53.36
CA ASP A 376 -19.67 24.83 54.47
C ASP A 376 -20.81 23.91 54.00
N ALA A 377 -21.25 23.03 54.89
CA ALA A 377 -22.34 22.10 54.59
C ALA A 377 -23.64 22.89 54.33
N PRO A 378 -24.35 22.64 53.21
CA PRO A 378 -25.65 23.23 52.95
C PRO A 378 -26.67 22.70 53.96
N SER A 379 -27.63 23.53 54.37
CA SER A 379 -28.65 23.10 55.34
C SER A 379 -29.86 22.46 54.67
N ASN A 380 -30.06 22.71 53.37
CA ASN A 380 -31.18 22.21 52.58
C ASN A 380 -30.88 22.27 51.06
N ALA A 381 -31.80 21.79 50.24
CA ALA A 381 -31.65 21.78 48.78
C ALA A 381 -31.52 23.20 48.16
N LYS A 382 -32.17 24.22 48.71
CA LYS A 382 -32.03 25.60 48.22
C LYS A 382 -30.60 26.10 48.43
N ASP A 383 -30.04 25.87 49.61
CA ASP A 383 -28.66 26.26 49.95
C ASP A 383 -27.65 25.53 49.04
N LEU A 384 -27.88 24.24 48.78
CA LEU A 384 -27.03 23.47 47.88
C LEU A 384 -27.09 24.01 46.43
N ALA A 385 -28.27 24.37 45.92
CA ALA A 385 -28.40 24.98 44.60
C ALA A 385 -27.63 26.31 44.49
N GLU A 386 -27.70 27.14 45.54
CA GLU A 386 -26.93 28.39 45.60
C GLU A 386 -25.43 28.11 45.67
N GLN A 387 -25.01 27.09 46.43
CA GLN A 387 -23.63 26.65 46.50
C GLN A 387 -23.08 26.23 45.13
N TYR A 388 -23.86 25.50 44.31
CA TYR A 388 -23.48 25.21 42.92
C TYR A 388 -23.27 26.50 42.11
N ALA A 389 -24.19 27.46 42.19
CA ALA A 389 -24.08 28.74 41.47
C ALA A 389 -22.82 29.52 41.89
N VAL A 390 -22.54 29.59 43.20
CA VAL A 390 -21.34 30.25 43.76
C VAL A 390 -20.07 29.56 43.27
N VAL A 391 -20.02 28.24 43.30
CA VAL A 391 -18.83 27.46 42.94
C VAL A 391 -18.53 27.54 41.44
N VAL A 392 -19.55 27.47 40.58
CA VAL A 392 -19.39 27.69 39.14
C VAL A 392 -18.90 29.11 38.88
N ARG A 393 -19.50 30.13 39.54
CA ARG A 393 -19.07 31.52 39.41
C ARG A 393 -17.62 31.73 39.87
N LYS A 394 -17.19 31.13 40.99
CA LYS A 394 -15.79 31.15 41.46
C LYS A 394 -14.86 30.51 40.42
N SER A 395 -15.27 29.39 39.84
CA SER A 395 -14.49 28.68 38.80
C SER A 395 -14.36 29.51 37.52
N ILE A 396 -15.43 30.19 37.07
CA ILE A 396 -15.39 31.09 35.91
C ILE A 396 -14.45 32.27 36.19
N HIS A 397 -14.51 32.89 37.38
CA HIS A 397 -13.58 33.96 37.76
C HIS A 397 -12.11 33.47 37.76
N ALA A 398 -11.86 32.26 38.26
CA ALA A 398 -10.53 31.67 38.25
C ALA A 398 -10.04 31.39 36.82
N TRP A 399 -10.93 30.92 35.93
CA TRP A 399 -10.64 30.71 34.51
C TRP A 399 -10.30 32.03 33.81
N ARG A 400 -11.14 33.04 33.99
CA ARG A 400 -10.94 34.41 33.49
C ARG A 400 -9.57 34.97 33.89
N LYS A 401 -9.18 34.79 35.15
CA LYS A 401 -7.90 35.25 35.70
C LYS A 401 -6.70 34.34 35.41
N ASN A 402 -6.89 33.22 34.69
CA ASN A 402 -5.84 32.21 34.42
C ASN A 402 -5.19 31.66 35.71
N SER A 403 -6.01 31.38 36.71
CA SER A 403 -5.61 31.04 38.09
C SER A 403 -6.35 29.82 38.66
N MET A 404 -6.90 28.98 37.79
CA MET A 404 -7.65 27.79 38.22
C MET A 404 -6.75 26.77 38.90
N SER A 405 -7.33 25.97 39.79
CA SER A 405 -6.80 24.64 40.14
C SER A 405 -7.22 23.59 39.11
N ASP A 406 -6.57 22.42 39.13
CA ASP A 406 -6.96 21.27 38.30
C ASP A 406 -8.42 20.88 38.57
N GLU A 407 -8.82 20.87 39.84
CA GLU A 407 -10.18 20.50 40.26
C GLU A 407 -11.23 21.50 39.76
N GLN A 408 -10.93 22.81 39.79
CA GLN A 408 -11.81 23.81 39.20
C GLN A 408 -11.90 23.66 37.67
N ALA A 409 -10.79 23.34 37.00
CA ALA A 409 -10.77 23.16 35.55
C ALA A 409 -11.64 21.98 35.12
N GLN A 410 -11.50 20.83 35.78
CA GLN A 410 -12.33 19.64 35.53
C GLN A 410 -13.81 19.90 35.85
N PHE A 411 -14.10 20.59 36.96
CA PHE A 411 -15.47 20.92 37.36
C PHE A 411 -16.14 21.85 36.33
N LEU A 412 -15.51 22.97 35.96
CA LEU A 412 -16.06 23.91 34.99
C LEU A 412 -16.15 23.29 33.59
N ASN A 413 -15.21 22.43 33.21
CA ASN A 413 -15.23 21.71 31.94
C ASN A 413 -16.55 20.96 31.72
N TYR A 414 -17.10 20.31 32.75
CA TYR A 414 -18.37 19.59 32.64
C TYR A 414 -19.52 20.51 32.20
N PHE A 415 -19.63 21.71 32.78
CA PHE A 415 -20.67 22.68 32.40
C PHE A 415 -20.52 23.16 30.96
N VAL A 416 -19.28 23.31 30.48
CA VAL A 416 -19.00 23.73 29.10
C VAL A 416 -19.22 22.60 28.10
N SER A 417 -18.74 21.39 28.41
CA SER A 417 -18.85 20.23 27.52
C SER A 417 -20.28 19.74 27.37
N GLU A 418 -21.09 19.89 28.44
CA GLU A 418 -22.50 19.53 28.46
C GLU A 418 -23.42 20.68 28.05
N GLY A 419 -22.89 21.80 27.52
CA GLY A 419 -23.70 22.89 26.99
C GLY A 419 -24.59 23.60 28.02
N LEU A 420 -24.18 23.59 29.30
CA LEU A 420 -24.85 24.30 30.39
C LEU A 420 -24.41 25.76 30.49
N LEU A 421 -23.25 26.08 29.92
CA LEU A 421 -22.76 27.42 29.66
C LEU A 421 -22.66 27.62 28.14
N ASN A 422 -23.07 28.78 27.64
CA ASN A 422 -23.13 29.02 26.19
C ASN A 422 -21.73 28.99 25.57
N ASN A 423 -21.50 28.02 24.70
CA ASN A 423 -20.21 27.75 24.08
C ASN A 423 -20.27 27.92 22.54
N SER A 424 -21.07 28.89 22.08
CA SER A 424 -21.27 29.22 20.65
C SER A 424 -20.63 30.57 20.26
N PRO A 425 -20.13 30.74 19.02
CA PRO A 425 -19.69 32.04 18.51
C PRO A 425 -20.73 33.15 18.70
N ASN A 426 -22.01 32.78 18.64
CA ASN A 426 -23.13 33.73 18.65
C ASN A 426 -23.49 34.24 20.06
N VAL A 427 -22.76 33.84 21.10
CA VAL A 427 -22.99 34.32 22.47
C VAL A 427 -22.83 35.83 22.60
N SER A 428 -21.97 36.45 21.78
CA SER A 428 -21.89 37.90 21.62
C SER A 428 -21.21 38.28 20.29
N PRO A 429 -21.49 39.47 19.73
CA PRO A 429 -20.82 39.94 18.53
C PRO A 429 -19.29 39.96 18.66
N LYS A 430 -18.76 40.28 19.85
CA LYS A 430 -17.31 40.34 20.06
C LYS A 430 -16.66 38.96 20.05
N VAL A 431 -17.30 37.96 20.67
CA VAL A 431 -16.83 36.56 20.60
C VAL A 431 -16.87 36.05 19.15
N ALA A 432 -17.94 36.34 18.41
CA ALA A 432 -18.07 35.96 17.00
C ALA A 432 -16.93 36.54 16.15
N GLU A 433 -16.62 37.83 16.31
CA GLU A 433 -15.51 38.51 15.62
C GLU A 433 -14.15 37.86 15.93
N LEU A 434 -13.82 37.70 17.21
CA LEU A 434 -12.52 37.14 17.64
C LEU A 434 -12.34 35.68 17.19
N VAL A 435 -13.40 34.88 17.26
CA VAL A 435 -13.38 33.48 16.83
C VAL A 435 -13.30 33.37 15.31
N ALA A 436 -14.02 34.22 14.57
CA ALA A 436 -13.93 34.22 13.11
C ALA A 436 -12.49 34.52 12.66
N GLU A 437 -11.83 35.49 13.28
CA GLU A 437 -10.43 35.79 13.00
C GLU A 437 -9.49 34.65 13.42
N TYR A 438 -9.71 34.04 14.59
CA TYR A 438 -8.96 32.85 15.02
C TYR A 438 -9.07 31.72 13.99
N ARG A 439 -10.29 31.39 13.54
CA ARG A 439 -10.55 30.30 12.59
C ARG A 439 -9.98 30.60 11.21
N ARG A 440 -10.05 31.84 10.75
CA ARG A 440 -9.41 32.29 9.50
C ARG A 440 -7.90 32.06 9.55
N LEU A 441 -7.25 32.50 10.63
CA LEU A 441 -5.80 32.36 10.83
C LEU A 441 -5.37 30.90 11.05
N GLU A 442 -6.17 30.10 11.76
CA GLU A 442 -5.94 28.66 11.95
C GLU A 442 -6.00 27.92 10.60
N ALA A 443 -6.96 28.27 9.74
CA ALA A 443 -7.14 27.65 8.43
C ALA A 443 -5.90 27.82 7.53
N GLU A 444 -5.16 28.92 7.67
CA GLU A 444 -3.91 29.20 6.94
C GLU A 444 -2.70 28.38 7.43
N ILE A 445 -2.78 27.72 8.58
CA ILE A 445 -1.70 26.87 9.09
C ILE A 445 -1.51 25.68 8.14
N PRO A 446 -0.31 25.50 7.57
CA PRO A 446 -0.05 24.43 6.62
C PRO A 446 0.02 23.07 7.31
N GLN A 447 -0.26 22.02 6.55
CA GLN A 447 -0.06 20.66 7.02
C GLN A 447 1.44 20.32 7.14
N PRO A 448 1.85 19.56 8.17
CA PRO A 448 3.24 19.15 8.35
C PRO A 448 3.72 18.26 7.19
N GLN A 449 4.89 18.58 6.64
CA GLN A 449 5.54 17.76 5.62
C GLN A 449 6.68 16.99 6.28
N ARG A 450 6.76 15.68 6.06
CA ARG A 450 7.52 14.79 6.94
C ARG A 450 8.62 14.02 6.25
N ALA A 451 9.69 13.75 6.97
CA ALA A 451 10.77 12.85 6.55
C ALA A 451 11.26 12.00 7.72
N PRO A 452 11.81 10.79 7.46
CA PRO A 452 12.58 10.07 8.48
C PRO A 452 13.71 10.94 9.01
N GLY A 453 13.96 10.89 10.31
CA GLY A 453 15.02 11.66 10.95
C GLY A 453 15.41 11.09 12.30
N VAL A 454 16.14 11.89 13.06
CA VAL A 454 16.54 11.62 14.45
C VAL A 454 16.34 12.86 15.29
N LEU A 455 16.11 12.69 16.58
CA LEU A 455 16.04 13.77 17.58
C LEU A 455 17.28 13.73 18.46
N GLU A 456 17.76 14.90 18.84
CA GLU A 456 18.74 14.99 19.92
C GLU A 456 18.15 14.39 21.20
N ALA A 457 18.94 13.59 21.88
CA ALA A 457 18.59 12.96 23.13
C ALA A 457 19.71 13.16 24.14
N LYS A 458 19.56 12.57 25.32
CA LYS A 458 20.57 12.66 26.37
C LYS A 458 21.92 12.15 25.81
N PRO A 459 22.99 12.97 25.91
CA PRO A 459 24.32 12.57 25.49
C PRO A 459 24.88 11.48 26.40
N GLU A 460 25.31 10.35 25.82
CA GLU A 460 25.81 9.20 26.58
C GLU A 460 27.09 8.61 25.96
N ASP A 461 28.14 8.52 26.76
CA ASP A 461 29.33 7.73 26.43
C ASP A 461 29.06 6.27 26.80
N ARG A 462 29.18 5.36 25.83
CA ARG A 462 28.85 3.94 25.98
C ARG A 462 30.12 3.10 26.21
N PRO A 463 30.00 1.93 26.86
CA PRO A 463 31.14 1.04 27.05
C PRO A 463 31.64 0.46 25.73
N LEU A 464 32.93 0.16 25.69
CA LEU A 464 33.52 -0.78 24.74
C LEU A 464 32.97 -2.18 24.99
N PHE A 465 32.76 -2.96 23.94
CA PHE A 465 32.33 -4.36 24.04
C PHE A 465 33.50 -5.29 23.67
N VAL A 466 33.92 -6.12 24.62
CA VAL A 466 35.06 -7.04 24.41
C VAL A 466 34.72 -7.99 23.26
N ARG A 467 35.56 -8.00 22.23
CA ARG A 467 35.33 -8.76 20.98
C ARG A 467 33.99 -8.45 20.30
N GLY A 468 33.43 -7.25 20.52
CA GLY A 468 32.14 -6.84 19.99
C GLY A 468 30.93 -7.52 20.65
N ASN A 469 31.14 -8.23 21.76
CA ASN A 469 30.06 -8.91 22.49
C ASN A 469 29.40 -7.94 23.48
N HIS A 470 28.15 -7.53 23.22
CA HIS A 470 27.41 -6.57 24.06
C HIS A 470 27.20 -7.03 25.50
N LYS A 471 27.34 -8.33 25.76
CA LYS A 471 27.25 -8.92 27.10
C LYS A 471 28.55 -8.81 27.91
N GLN A 472 29.62 -8.30 27.30
CA GLN A 472 30.93 -8.09 27.94
C GLN A 472 31.35 -6.61 27.83
N PRO A 473 30.66 -5.70 28.55
CA PRO A 473 31.07 -4.29 28.62
C PRO A 473 32.42 -4.16 29.33
N ALA A 474 33.27 -3.26 28.81
CA ALA A 474 34.57 -2.89 29.37
C ALA A 474 34.58 -1.40 29.74
N GLN A 475 35.68 -0.68 29.49
CA GLN A 475 35.79 0.74 29.80
C GLN A 475 34.81 1.59 28.98
N THR A 476 34.31 2.67 29.57
CA THR A 476 33.53 3.70 28.87
C THR A 476 34.40 4.41 27.85
N VAL A 477 33.91 4.55 26.62
CA VAL A 477 34.63 5.24 25.55
C VAL A 477 33.99 6.61 25.33
N PRO A 478 34.72 7.71 25.51
CA PRO A 478 34.18 9.04 25.27
C PRO A 478 33.86 9.23 23.78
N ARG A 479 32.78 9.95 23.49
CA ARG A 479 32.49 10.36 22.10
C ARG A 479 33.60 11.26 21.58
N ARG A 480 34.13 10.92 20.40
CA ARG A 480 35.19 11.65 19.69
C ARG A 480 35.24 11.21 18.23
N PHE A 481 36.03 11.91 17.43
CA PHE A 481 36.43 11.45 16.10
C PHE A 481 37.58 10.42 16.19
N LEU A 482 38.14 9.99 15.05
CA LEU A 482 39.18 8.95 14.99
C LEU A 482 40.52 9.45 15.56
N GLU A 483 41.23 8.60 16.31
CA GLU A 483 42.53 8.91 16.94
C GLU A 483 43.60 9.36 15.95
N VAL A 484 43.59 8.82 14.73
CA VAL A 484 44.55 9.15 13.67
C VAL A 484 44.51 10.65 13.27
N PHE A 485 43.43 11.36 13.61
CA PHE A 485 43.30 12.81 13.41
C PHE A 485 43.53 13.60 14.71
N GLU A 486 44.20 13.01 15.71
CA GLU A 486 44.47 13.62 17.02
C GLU A 486 43.20 14.13 17.72
N ALA A 487 42.10 13.38 17.53
CA ALA A 487 40.79 13.79 17.99
C ALA A 487 40.67 13.79 19.51
N LYS A 488 40.18 14.91 20.06
CA LYS A 488 39.83 15.04 21.47
C LYS A 488 38.39 14.58 21.72
N PRO A 489 38.06 14.16 22.96
CA PRO A 489 36.68 13.99 23.41
C PRO A 489 35.80 15.20 23.06
N PHE A 490 34.62 14.93 22.53
CA PHE A 490 33.61 15.93 22.25
C PHE A 490 32.96 16.46 23.53
N SER A 491 32.28 17.60 23.42
CA SER A 491 31.52 18.18 24.52
C SER A 491 30.43 17.23 25.02
N ALA A 492 30.24 17.20 26.34
CA ALA A 492 29.17 16.42 26.96
C ALA A 492 27.76 17.00 26.74
N LYS A 493 27.59 18.10 26.01
CA LYS A 493 26.30 18.82 25.89
C LYS A 493 25.35 18.27 24.83
N ASN A 494 25.86 17.80 23.69
CA ASN A 494 25.06 17.34 22.56
C ASN A 494 25.35 15.87 22.27
N SER A 495 24.59 15.23 21.39
CA SER A 495 24.81 13.83 20.98
C SER A 495 26.22 13.55 20.44
N GLY A 496 26.94 14.57 19.95
CA GLY A 496 28.21 14.42 19.23
C GLY A 496 28.04 14.45 17.71
N ARG A 497 26.80 14.49 17.18
CA ARG A 497 26.54 14.46 15.73
C ARG A 497 27.03 15.71 15.00
N VAL A 498 26.89 16.89 15.63
CA VAL A 498 27.36 18.13 15.01
C VAL A 498 28.88 18.19 15.05
N GLU A 499 29.48 17.81 16.17
CA GLU A 499 30.94 17.73 16.34
C GLU A 499 31.55 16.68 15.39
N LEU A 500 30.87 15.55 15.18
CA LEU A 500 31.28 14.54 14.19
C LEU A 500 31.26 15.11 12.76
N ALA A 501 30.20 15.83 12.40
CA ALA A 501 30.09 16.46 11.08
C ALA A 501 31.17 17.53 10.88
N GLU A 502 31.45 18.34 11.91
CA GLU A 502 32.53 19.33 11.90
C GLU A 502 33.90 18.66 11.75
N ALA A 503 34.19 17.59 12.49
CA ALA A 503 35.45 16.84 12.38
C ALA A 503 35.61 16.15 11.01
N MET A 504 34.52 15.65 10.43
CA MET A 504 34.53 15.08 9.08
C MET A 504 34.82 16.13 8.00
N LEU A 505 34.36 17.37 8.19
CA LEU A 505 34.50 18.45 7.22
C LEU A 505 35.68 19.39 7.53
N ASP A 506 36.43 19.14 8.60
CA ASP A 506 37.61 19.91 8.98
C ASP A 506 38.62 19.90 7.83
N PRO A 507 39.18 21.05 7.41
CA PRO A 507 40.18 21.13 6.35
C PRO A 507 41.42 20.26 6.56
N LYS A 508 41.76 19.92 7.82
CA LYS A 508 42.85 18.98 8.16
C LYS A 508 42.49 17.53 7.80
N ASN A 509 41.20 17.19 7.78
CA ASN A 509 40.71 15.90 7.32
C ASN A 509 40.53 15.93 5.79
N THR A 510 41.54 15.44 5.07
CA THR A 510 41.53 15.40 3.60
C THR A 510 40.68 14.26 3.01
N LEU A 511 40.22 13.28 3.82
CA LEU A 511 39.53 12.11 3.30
C LEU A 511 38.17 12.47 2.70
N THR A 512 37.38 13.28 3.40
CA THR A 512 35.99 13.56 3.00
C THR A 512 35.90 14.18 1.62
N ALA A 513 36.75 15.16 1.32
CA ALA A 513 36.80 15.80 0.00
C ALA A 513 37.31 14.83 -1.08
N ARG A 514 38.35 14.04 -0.79
CA ARG A 514 38.89 13.05 -1.73
C ARG A 514 37.88 11.96 -2.07
N VAL A 515 37.15 11.44 -1.08
CA VAL A 515 36.17 10.37 -1.24
C VAL A 515 35.01 10.82 -2.11
N ILE A 516 34.40 11.98 -1.82
CA ILE A 516 33.26 12.46 -2.61
C ILE A 516 33.68 12.83 -4.04
N VAL A 517 34.85 13.45 -4.22
CA VAL A 517 35.41 13.72 -5.56
C VAL A 517 35.63 12.44 -6.33
N ASN A 518 36.23 11.43 -5.70
CA ASN A 518 36.46 10.14 -6.32
C ASN A 518 35.15 9.42 -6.71
N ARG A 519 34.12 9.49 -5.87
CA ARG A 519 32.79 8.93 -6.18
C ARG A 519 32.12 9.64 -7.35
N ILE A 520 32.15 10.98 -7.37
CA ILE A 520 31.62 11.77 -8.50
C ILE A 520 32.38 11.44 -9.78
N TRP A 521 33.72 11.40 -9.70
CA TRP A 521 34.58 10.99 -10.81
C TRP A 521 34.22 9.58 -11.29
N HIS A 522 34.07 8.61 -10.39
CA HIS A 522 33.67 7.24 -10.73
C HIS A 522 32.33 7.20 -11.48
N HIS A 523 31.30 7.89 -10.99
CA HIS A 523 30.00 7.95 -11.65
C HIS A 523 30.00 8.72 -12.98
N MET A 524 31.00 9.57 -13.24
CA MET A 524 31.12 10.33 -14.49
C MET A 524 32.03 9.66 -15.53
N ILE A 525 33.14 9.06 -15.09
CA ILE A 525 34.20 8.51 -15.93
C ILE A 525 34.15 6.98 -15.99
N GLY A 526 33.40 6.31 -15.09
CA GLY A 526 33.22 4.85 -15.05
C GLY A 526 34.20 4.12 -14.13
N ARG A 527 35.35 4.73 -13.82
CA ARG A 527 36.35 4.21 -12.87
C ARG A 527 36.82 5.35 -11.98
N GLY A 528 36.81 5.15 -10.67
CA GLY A 528 37.37 6.12 -9.72
C GLY A 528 38.87 6.30 -9.92
N LEU A 529 39.41 7.47 -9.57
CA LEU A 529 40.86 7.66 -9.45
C LEU A 529 41.43 6.68 -8.42
N VAL A 530 40.70 6.45 -7.32
CA VAL A 530 40.84 5.29 -6.45
C VAL A 530 39.76 4.28 -6.85
N ALA A 531 40.16 3.10 -7.32
CA ALA A 531 39.22 2.11 -7.86
C ALA A 531 38.31 1.46 -6.80
N THR A 532 38.69 1.56 -5.52
CA THR A 532 37.95 1.08 -4.34
C THR A 532 37.25 2.25 -3.63
N PRO A 533 36.07 2.71 -4.08
CA PRO A 533 35.44 3.92 -3.55
C PRO A 533 35.06 3.84 -2.07
N ASP A 534 34.91 2.64 -1.51
CA ASP A 534 34.58 2.40 -0.10
C ASP A 534 35.81 2.14 0.79
N ASN A 535 37.02 2.07 0.22
CA ASN A 535 38.24 1.80 0.98
C ASN A 535 39.45 2.57 0.41
N PHE A 536 39.85 3.61 1.14
CA PHE A 536 41.04 4.45 0.93
C PHE A 536 42.18 4.05 1.89
N GLY A 537 41.95 3.07 2.75
CA GLY A 537 42.94 2.50 3.66
C GLY A 537 43.94 1.59 2.94
N LYS A 538 44.74 0.87 3.72
CA LYS A 538 45.87 0.06 3.25
C LYS A 538 45.47 -1.12 2.36
N LEU A 539 44.24 -1.63 2.49
CA LEU A 539 43.69 -2.67 1.60
C LEU A 539 43.00 -2.09 0.35
N GLY A 540 42.83 -0.78 0.27
CA GLY A 540 42.32 -0.10 -0.91
C GLY A 540 43.36 -0.01 -2.03
N GLU A 541 42.91 0.32 -3.25
CA GLU A 541 43.82 0.64 -4.34
C GLU A 541 44.39 2.06 -4.18
N LYS A 542 45.66 2.24 -4.58
CA LYS A 542 46.27 3.58 -4.64
C LYS A 542 45.61 4.40 -5.77
N PRO A 543 45.52 5.73 -5.62
CA PRO A 543 45.01 6.58 -6.69
C PRO A 543 45.88 6.47 -7.95
N THR A 544 45.27 6.34 -9.12
CA THR A 544 45.99 6.34 -10.41
C THR A 544 46.65 7.70 -10.67
N HIS A 545 45.98 8.80 -10.26
CA HIS A 545 46.46 10.17 -10.40
C HIS A 545 46.32 10.92 -9.06
N PRO A 546 47.27 10.75 -8.12
CA PRO A 546 47.17 11.33 -6.78
C PRO A 546 47.10 12.86 -6.79
N GLU A 547 47.92 13.51 -7.62
CA GLU A 547 47.96 14.98 -7.71
C GLU A 547 46.65 15.55 -8.26
N LEU A 548 46.03 14.87 -9.24
CA LEU A 548 44.73 15.26 -9.78
C LEU A 548 43.63 15.13 -8.73
N LEU A 549 43.62 14.03 -7.97
CA LEU A 549 42.65 13.83 -6.89
C LEU A 549 42.77 14.95 -5.84
N ASP A 550 44.00 15.31 -5.47
CA ASP A 550 44.26 16.38 -4.51
C ASP A 550 43.89 17.76 -5.03
N TYR A 551 44.17 18.04 -6.31
CA TYR A 551 43.76 19.26 -6.97
C TYR A 551 42.24 19.41 -6.97
N LEU A 552 41.52 18.37 -7.40
CA LEU A 552 40.06 18.39 -7.45
C LEU A 552 39.45 18.47 -6.04
N ALA A 553 40.00 17.77 -5.05
CA ALA A 553 39.54 17.83 -3.66
C ALA A 553 39.72 19.22 -3.04
N LYS A 554 40.91 19.82 -3.15
CA LYS A 554 41.17 21.18 -2.65
C LYS A 554 40.26 22.21 -3.32
N ARG A 555 40.12 22.11 -4.65
CA ARG A 555 39.24 23.00 -5.41
C ARG A 555 37.79 22.83 -5.00
N PHE A 556 37.32 21.59 -4.83
CA PHE A 556 35.94 21.31 -4.41
C PHE A 556 35.60 21.97 -3.07
N VAL A 557 36.51 21.91 -2.08
CA VAL A 557 36.37 22.63 -0.81
C VAL A 557 36.35 24.15 -1.02
N ASN A 558 37.32 24.70 -1.77
CA ASN A 558 37.43 26.14 -2.04
C ASN A 558 36.22 26.71 -2.79
N GLU A 559 35.55 25.91 -3.62
CA GLU A 559 34.36 26.31 -4.36
C GLU A 559 33.04 26.10 -3.59
N GLY A 560 33.14 25.80 -2.28
CA GLY A 560 32.01 25.66 -1.38
C GLY A 560 31.29 24.32 -1.50
N TRP A 561 32.02 23.22 -1.75
CA TRP A 561 31.49 21.86 -1.82
C TRP A 561 30.40 21.68 -2.90
N SER A 562 30.47 22.47 -3.97
CA SER A 562 29.45 22.48 -5.02
C SER A 562 29.62 21.31 -5.98
N ILE A 563 28.79 20.27 -5.82
CA ILE A 563 28.76 19.11 -6.72
C ILE A 563 28.54 19.57 -8.17
N LYS A 564 27.68 20.57 -8.40
CA LYS A 564 27.40 21.10 -9.75
C LYS A 564 28.64 21.71 -10.42
N LYS A 565 29.47 22.44 -9.68
CA LYS A 565 30.71 23.03 -10.22
C LYS A 565 31.74 21.93 -10.53
N LEU A 566 31.90 20.95 -9.65
CA LEU A 566 32.79 19.81 -9.90
C LEU A 566 32.35 19.00 -11.13
N VAL A 567 31.05 18.71 -11.25
CA VAL A 567 30.50 18.04 -12.44
C VAL A 567 30.80 18.86 -13.69
N ARG A 568 30.54 20.18 -13.67
CA ARG A 568 30.86 21.07 -14.79
C ARG A 568 32.35 20.99 -15.16
N GLU A 569 33.23 21.11 -14.18
CA GLU A 569 34.69 21.02 -14.38
C GLU A 569 35.06 19.71 -15.10
N ILE A 570 34.61 18.57 -14.58
CA ILE A 570 34.89 17.25 -15.18
C ILE A 570 34.36 17.21 -16.62
N THR A 571 33.12 17.63 -16.88
CA THR A 571 32.52 17.58 -18.23
C THR A 571 33.23 18.47 -19.27
N LEU A 572 33.93 19.51 -18.83
CA LEU A 572 34.65 20.43 -19.72
C LEU A 572 36.08 19.96 -20.01
N THR A 573 36.55 18.88 -19.40
CA THR A 573 37.89 18.34 -19.64
C THR A 573 37.99 17.58 -20.97
N ARG A 574 39.18 17.58 -21.57
CA ARG A 574 39.51 16.66 -22.67
C ARG A 574 39.23 15.21 -22.28
N THR A 575 39.55 14.82 -21.05
CA THR A 575 39.37 13.46 -20.53
C THR A 575 37.93 12.97 -20.62
N PHE A 576 36.94 13.81 -20.26
CA PHE A 576 35.53 13.45 -20.38
C PHE A 576 35.06 13.36 -21.84
N GLN A 577 35.69 14.11 -22.74
CA GLN A 577 35.33 14.19 -24.17
C GLN A 577 36.07 13.18 -25.06
N LEU A 578 36.92 12.32 -24.50
CA LEU A 578 37.62 11.29 -25.26
C LEU A 578 36.63 10.30 -25.89
N ALA A 579 36.98 9.76 -27.06
CA ALA A 579 36.22 8.68 -27.68
C ALA A 579 36.55 7.32 -27.02
N VAL A 580 35.62 6.37 -27.07
CA VAL A 580 35.84 4.98 -26.60
C VAL A 580 36.83 4.21 -27.47
N ILE A 581 36.85 4.47 -28.78
CA ILE A 581 37.73 3.75 -29.71
C ILE A 581 39.15 4.35 -29.58
N PRO A 582 40.14 3.56 -29.11
CA PRO A 582 41.51 4.04 -28.94
C PRO A 582 42.21 4.21 -30.30
N ASN A 583 43.26 5.03 -30.33
CA ASN A 583 44.25 4.97 -31.40
C ASN A 583 45.02 3.64 -31.33
N VAL A 584 45.51 3.10 -32.46
CA VAL A 584 45.94 1.70 -32.68
C VAL A 584 46.91 1.15 -31.61
N ASN A 585 47.71 2.00 -30.96
CA ASN A 585 48.69 1.60 -29.95
C ASN A 585 48.26 1.77 -28.48
N ALA A 586 47.21 2.53 -28.18
CA ALA A 586 46.87 2.87 -26.79
C ALA A 586 46.33 1.66 -25.99
N GLY A 587 45.64 0.73 -26.66
CA GLY A 587 45.09 -0.48 -26.02
C GLY A 587 46.17 -1.47 -25.53
N ASN A 588 47.37 -1.43 -26.10
CA ASN A 588 48.49 -2.28 -25.69
C ASN A 588 49.27 -1.70 -24.50
N ILE A 589 49.35 -0.37 -24.42
CA ILE A 589 50.09 0.34 -23.36
C ILE A 589 49.26 0.43 -22.08
N ASP A 590 47.95 0.66 -22.21
CA ASP A 590 47.03 0.84 -21.10
C ASP A 590 45.75 -0.02 -21.30
N PRO A 591 45.87 -1.35 -21.20
CA PRO A 591 44.76 -2.27 -21.51
C PRO A 591 43.54 -2.04 -20.60
N GLU A 592 43.78 -1.69 -19.34
CA GLU A 592 42.73 -1.40 -18.35
C GLU A 592 42.24 0.06 -18.37
N ASN A 593 42.76 0.89 -19.28
CA ASN A 593 42.47 2.32 -19.37
C ASN A 593 42.68 3.11 -18.05
N ARG A 594 43.71 2.74 -17.26
CA ARG A 594 44.08 3.40 -16.00
C ARG A 594 44.61 4.81 -16.19
N LEU A 595 45.30 5.06 -17.30
CA LEU A 595 45.88 6.34 -17.70
C LEU A 595 44.89 7.20 -18.52
N LEU A 596 43.65 6.72 -18.73
CA LEU A 596 42.56 7.45 -19.37
C LEU A 596 42.93 7.91 -20.79
N THR A 597 43.52 7.02 -21.58
CA THR A 597 43.89 7.30 -22.98
C THR A 597 42.67 7.33 -23.92
N ARG A 598 41.53 6.78 -23.47
CA ARG A 598 40.21 6.77 -24.12
C ARG A 598 39.09 6.92 -23.09
N ALA A 599 37.85 7.13 -23.53
CA ALA A 599 36.69 7.03 -22.63
C ALA A 599 36.40 5.57 -22.24
N ASN A 600 35.83 5.37 -21.05
CA ASN A 600 35.36 4.07 -20.62
C ASN A 600 33.94 3.83 -21.12
N VAL A 601 33.69 2.63 -21.65
CA VAL A 601 32.32 2.15 -21.87
C VAL A 601 31.66 1.97 -20.51
N ARG A 602 30.47 2.56 -20.33
CA ARG A 602 29.75 2.52 -19.06
C ARG A 602 28.39 1.87 -19.24
N ARG A 603 28.13 0.78 -18.52
CA ARG A 603 26.77 0.23 -18.47
C ARG A 603 25.86 1.15 -17.65
N LEU A 604 24.64 1.35 -18.12
CA LEU A 604 23.57 1.95 -17.35
C LEU A 604 23.25 1.08 -16.12
N GLU A 605 22.85 1.74 -15.03
CA GLU A 605 22.35 1.05 -13.83
C GLU A 605 20.95 0.49 -14.11
N ALA A 606 20.53 -0.54 -13.35
CA ALA A 606 19.22 -1.19 -13.50
C ALA A 606 18.05 -0.18 -13.60
N GLU A 607 18.06 0.84 -12.74
CA GLU A 607 17.04 1.88 -12.67
C GLU A 607 17.01 2.71 -13.95
N ALA A 608 18.19 3.04 -14.47
CA ALA A 608 18.34 3.83 -15.68
C ALA A 608 17.95 3.04 -16.93
N ILE A 609 18.27 1.74 -17.01
CA ILE A 609 17.82 0.86 -18.10
C ILE A 609 16.30 0.78 -18.11
N ARG A 610 15.70 0.57 -16.94
CA ARG A 610 14.24 0.52 -16.79
C ARG A 610 13.58 1.85 -17.18
N ASP A 611 14.09 2.96 -16.63
CA ASP A 611 13.56 4.31 -16.90
C ASP A 611 13.76 4.71 -18.37
N ALA A 612 14.85 4.26 -19.03
CA ALA A 612 15.09 4.47 -20.45
C ALA A 612 14.03 3.78 -21.31
N MET A 613 13.71 2.50 -21.04
CA MET A 613 12.65 1.80 -21.78
C MET A 613 11.29 2.49 -21.62
N LEU A 614 10.94 2.91 -20.39
CA LEU A 614 9.72 3.69 -20.13
C LEU A 614 9.73 5.04 -20.85
N GLN A 615 10.89 5.70 -20.93
CA GLN A 615 11.03 6.97 -21.61
C GLN A 615 10.85 6.83 -23.13
N SER A 616 11.47 5.81 -23.73
CA SER A 616 11.36 5.50 -25.16
C SER A 616 9.93 5.12 -25.54
N SER A 617 9.26 4.29 -24.72
CA SER A 617 7.85 3.92 -24.93
C SER A 617 6.86 5.06 -24.67
N GLY A 618 7.30 6.17 -24.07
CA GLY A 618 6.43 7.30 -23.70
C GLY A 618 5.59 7.04 -22.46
N SER A 619 5.91 6.00 -21.70
CA SER A 619 5.17 5.58 -20.50
C SER A 619 5.69 6.23 -19.22
N LEU A 620 6.92 6.77 -19.19
CA LEU A 620 7.56 7.28 -17.98
C LEU A 620 6.76 8.41 -17.31
N ASP A 621 6.30 8.17 -16.09
CA ASP A 621 5.73 9.20 -15.22
C ASP A 621 6.84 9.90 -14.41
N ARG A 622 7.04 11.19 -14.73
CA ARG A 622 8.06 12.05 -14.12
C ARG A 622 7.55 12.88 -12.93
N ARG A 623 6.28 12.73 -12.52
CA ARG A 623 5.70 13.52 -11.42
C ARG A 623 6.54 13.34 -10.14
N PRO A 624 7.11 14.43 -9.60
CA PRO A 624 7.87 14.37 -8.35
C PRO A 624 6.92 14.19 -7.17
N LEU A 625 7.40 13.53 -6.10
CA LEU A 625 6.68 13.37 -4.82
C LEU A 625 5.38 12.53 -4.95
N GLY A 626 4.86 12.00 -3.84
CA GLY A 626 3.72 11.06 -3.83
C GLY A 626 3.98 9.69 -3.20
N GLY A 627 5.11 9.54 -2.50
CA GLY A 627 5.48 8.30 -1.81
C GLY A 627 5.97 7.19 -2.75
N SER A 628 6.30 6.04 -2.17
CA SER A 628 6.70 4.84 -2.93
C SER A 628 5.49 4.19 -3.61
N ASP A 629 5.70 3.72 -4.84
CA ASP A 629 4.67 3.09 -5.67
C ASP A 629 4.95 1.58 -5.87
N ASN A 630 3.99 0.84 -6.41
CA ASN A 630 4.16 -0.58 -6.70
C ASN A 630 5.29 -0.83 -7.72
N PRO A 631 5.95 -2.00 -7.67
CA PRO A 631 7.05 -2.33 -8.59
C PRO A 631 6.70 -2.23 -10.08
N ASP A 632 5.43 -2.44 -10.44
CA ASP A 632 4.95 -2.41 -11.83
C ASP A 632 4.55 -1.00 -12.31
N SER A 633 4.72 0.03 -11.46
CA SER A 633 4.36 1.41 -11.78
C SER A 633 5.23 2.00 -12.88
N ASN A 634 4.65 2.83 -13.74
CA ASN A 634 5.37 3.59 -14.76
C ASN A 634 6.14 4.80 -14.22
N ARG A 635 6.11 5.06 -12.91
CA ARG A 635 6.95 6.09 -12.30
C ARG A 635 8.43 5.74 -12.43
N ARG A 636 9.27 6.78 -12.36
CA ARG A 636 10.72 6.63 -12.23
C ARG A 636 11.06 5.58 -11.18
N SER A 637 12.02 4.71 -11.51
CA SER A 637 12.39 3.55 -10.69
C SER A 637 12.85 3.94 -9.28
N LEU A 638 13.35 5.18 -9.09
CA LEU A 638 13.63 5.79 -7.79
C LEU A 638 12.43 5.76 -6.81
N TYR A 639 11.21 5.84 -7.32
CA TYR A 639 9.99 5.87 -6.50
C TYR A 639 9.36 4.49 -6.32
N GLN A 640 9.97 3.41 -6.82
CA GLN A 640 9.43 2.07 -6.57
C GLN A 640 9.62 1.67 -5.11
N LYS A 641 8.61 0.98 -4.58
CA LYS A 641 8.68 0.36 -3.27
C LYS A 641 9.60 -0.84 -3.31
N VAL A 642 10.61 -0.83 -2.45
CA VAL A 642 11.52 -1.95 -2.26
C VAL A 642 11.04 -2.83 -1.12
N ILE A 643 10.81 -4.11 -1.40
CA ILE A 643 10.39 -5.11 -0.42
C ILE A 643 11.53 -6.10 -0.25
N ARG A 644 12.19 -6.10 0.92
CA ARG A 644 13.45 -6.84 1.17
C ARG A 644 13.38 -8.33 0.81
N ASN A 645 12.26 -8.99 1.07
CA ASN A 645 12.05 -10.41 0.79
C ASN A 645 11.37 -10.69 -0.57
N ARG A 646 11.18 -9.65 -1.39
CA ARG A 646 10.58 -9.73 -2.73
C ARG A 646 11.08 -8.57 -3.59
N LEU A 647 12.37 -8.61 -3.92
CA LEU A 647 13.00 -7.62 -4.79
C LEU A 647 12.39 -7.70 -6.19
N ASN A 648 12.49 -6.61 -6.95
CA ASN A 648 12.03 -6.57 -8.33
C ASN A 648 12.92 -7.50 -9.19
N PRO A 649 12.36 -8.53 -9.87
CA PRO A 649 13.15 -9.51 -10.62
C PRO A 649 13.99 -8.88 -11.74
N PHE A 650 13.39 -7.99 -12.54
CA PHE A 650 14.09 -7.28 -13.62
C PHE A 650 15.28 -6.50 -13.08
N MET A 651 15.05 -5.71 -12.03
CA MET A 651 16.10 -4.90 -11.40
C MET A 651 17.23 -5.77 -10.84
N THR A 652 16.88 -6.89 -10.21
CA THR A 652 17.85 -7.83 -9.62
C THR A 652 18.74 -8.46 -10.70
N VAL A 653 18.16 -8.89 -11.82
CA VAL A 653 18.92 -9.45 -12.96
C VAL A 653 19.89 -8.41 -13.54
N MET A 654 19.52 -7.13 -13.54
CA MET A 654 20.36 -6.02 -14.00
C MET A 654 21.31 -5.47 -12.92
N ASP A 655 21.68 -6.31 -11.94
CA ASP A 655 22.63 -6.02 -10.85
C ASP A 655 22.22 -4.83 -9.95
N ALA A 656 20.92 -4.62 -9.71
CA ALA A 656 20.49 -3.68 -8.67
C ALA A 656 21.02 -4.14 -7.29
N PRO A 657 21.59 -3.22 -6.49
CA PRO A 657 22.18 -3.59 -5.21
C PRO A 657 21.10 -4.08 -4.24
N VAL A 658 21.47 -5.08 -3.42
CA VAL A 658 20.60 -5.54 -2.34
C VAL A 658 20.55 -4.45 -1.27
N PRO A 659 19.35 -3.98 -0.85
CA PRO A 659 19.17 -2.83 0.05
C PRO A 659 19.47 -3.17 1.52
N THR A 660 20.47 -4.01 1.76
CA THR A 660 20.92 -4.46 3.09
C THR A 660 22.42 -4.28 3.30
N THR A 661 23.15 -3.87 2.26
CA THR A 661 24.61 -3.70 2.29
C THR A 661 25.03 -2.38 1.67
N THR A 662 26.03 -1.74 2.27
CA THR A 662 26.67 -0.54 1.71
C THR A 662 27.36 -0.88 0.39
N THR A 663 27.02 -0.18 -0.70
CA THR A 663 27.56 -0.42 -2.04
C THR A 663 28.06 0.90 -2.65
N GLY A 664 29.37 1.11 -2.70
CA GLY A 664 29.97 2.30 -3.32
C GLY A 664 30.32 2.16 -4.79
N ARG A 665 30.38 0.93 -5.31
CA ARG A 665 30.48 0.59 -6.73
C ARG A 665 29.50 -0.54 -7.00
N ARG A 666 28.60 -0.36 -7.96
CA ARG A 666 27.67 -1.42 -8.38
C ARG A 666 28.40 -2.47 -9.20
N ASP A 667 28.00 -3.72 -9.05
CA ASP A 667 28.49 -4.80 -9.90
C ASP A 667 27.98 -4.63 -11.33
N VAL A 668 28.82 -5.00 -12.28
CA VAL A 668 28.48 -5.01 -13.70
C VAL A 668 28.79 -6.40 -14.20
N THR A 669 27.77 -7.26 -14.21
CA THR A 669 27.88 -8.60 -14.76
C THR A 669 27.44 -8.60 -16.23
N ASN A 670 27.96 -9.56 -16.99
CA ASN A 670 27.54 -9.81 -18.37
C ASN A 670 27.16 -11.29 -18.49
N VAL A 671 25.96 -11.61 -18.00
CA VAL A 671 25.44 -12.99 -17.95
C VAL A 671 24.32 -13.19 -18.96
N PRO A 672 24.18 -14.39 -19.57
CA PRO A 672 23.12 -14.66 -20.55
C PRO A 672 21.71 -14.33 -20.05
N ALA A 673 21.48 -14.46 -18.74
CA ALA A 673 20.20 -14.14 -18.12
C ALA A 673 19.75 -12.69 -18.37
N GLN A 674 20.67 -11.71 -18.42
CA GLN A 674 20.32 -10.31 -18.69
C GLN A 674 19.78 -10.13 -20.11
N SER A 675 20.45 -10.72 -21.11
CA SER A 675 19.98 -10.70 -22.49
C SER A 675 18.65 -11.43 -22.64
N LEU A 676 18.49 -12.60 -21.99
CA LEU A 676 17.24 -13.35 -22.01
C LEU A 676 16.09 -12.58 -21.36
N THR A 677 16.34 -11.83 -20.27
CA THR A 677 15.36 -10.92 -19.66
C THR A 677 14.96 -9.82 -20.63
N MET A 678 15.90 -9.17 -21.32
CA MET A 678 15.60 -8.15 -22.34
C MET A 678 14.84 -8.72 -23.55
N MET A 679 14.91 -10.03 -23.80
CA MET A 679 14.20 -10.70 -24.89
C MET A 679 12.81 -11.23 -24.49
N ASN A 680 12.60 -11.62 -23.23
CA ASN A 680 11.43 -12.42 -22.87
C ASN A 680 10.60 -11.85 -21.71
N ASP A 681 11.11 -10.85 -20.99
CA ASP A 681 10.38 -10.31 -19.84
C ASP A 681 9.10 -9.60 -20.31
N PRO A 682 7.91 -9.95 -19.76
CA PRO A 682 6.65 -9.32 -20.12
C PRO A 682 6.65 -7.78 -19.99
N PHE A 683 7.41 -7.25 -19.02
CA PHE A 683 7.58 -5.82 -18.86
C PHE A 683 8.26 -5.21 -20.10
N VAL A 684 9.33 -5.83 -20.59
CA VAL A 684 10.07 -5.36 -21.77
C VAL A 684 9.22 -5.48 -23.03
N LEU A 685 8.55 -6.62 -23.23
CA LEU A 685 7.65 -6.86 -24.37
C LEU A 685 6.51 -5.82 -24.42
N SER A 686 5.89 -5.53 -23.28
CA SER A 686 4.83 -4.52 -23.20
C SER A 686 5.32 -3.09 -23.50
N LEU A 687 6.58 -2.78 -23.20
CA LEU A 687 7.17 -1.49 -23.53
C LEU A 687 7.57 -1.40 -24.99
N ALA A 688 8.02 -2.50 -25.60
CA ALA A 688 8.32 -2.57 -27.02
C ALA A 688 7.04 -2.34 -27.84
N GLU A 689 5.92 -2.97 -27.45
CA GLU A 689 4.61 -2.75 -28.08
C GLU A 689 4.18 -1.28 -27.98
N ARG A 690 4.26 -0.69 -26.78
CA ARG A 690 3.93 0.74 -26.59
C ARG A 690 4.85 1.66 -27.38
N PHE A 691 6.13 1.32 -27.50
CA PHE A 691 7.09 2.09 -28.29
C PHE A 691 6.77 2.04 -29.79
N ALA A 692 6.44 0.86 -30.30
CA ALA A 692 5.97 0.69 -31.67
C ALA A 692 4.70 1.51 -31.95
N ASN A 693 3.69 1.40 -31.09
CA ASN A 693 2.43 2.13 -31.23
C ASN A 693 2.65 3.64 -31.17
N ARG A 694 3.50 4.12 -30.25
CA ARG A 694 3.86 5.55 -30.14
C ARG A 694 4.36 6.13 -31.47
N VAL A 695 5.18 5.41 -32.21
CA VAL A 695 5.77 5.87 -33.47
C VAL A 695 4.78 5.72 -34.64
N LYS A 696 4.00 4.64 -34.67
CA LYS A 696 2.96 4.41 -35.69
C LYS A 696 1.83 5.43 -35.60
N GLU A 697 1.46 5.86 -34.40
CA GLU A 697 0.36 6.79 -34.14
C GLU A 697 0.77 8.27 -34.24
N ASP A 698 2.07 8.57 -34.31
CA ASP A 698 2.57 9.93 -34.44
C ASP A 698 2.35 10.46 -35.88
N LYS A 699 1.31 11.28 -36.04
CA LYS A 699 0.92 11.89 -37.33
C LYS A 699 1.97 12.83 -37.93
N SER A 700 2.98 13.24 -37.16
CA SER A 700 4.09 14.05 -37.69
C SER A 700 5.10 13.23 -38.50
N LEU A 701 5.15 11.92 -38.29
CA LEU A 701 6.09 10.99 -38.94
C LEU A 701 5.43 10.39 -40.19
N LYS A 702 5.70 10.98 -41.35
CA LYS A 702 4.99 10.69 -42.62
C LYS A 702 5.60 9.54 -43.43
N SER A 703 6.82 9.12 -43.12
CA SER A 703 7.50 8.03 -43.85
C SER A 703 8.14 7.03 -42.90
N ILE A 704 8.37 5.80 -43.39
CA ILE A 704 9.07 4.74 -42.65
C ILE A 704 10.45 5.24 -42.21
N GLU A 705 11.15 5.99 -43.05
CA GLU A 705 12.45 6.57 -42.71
C GLU A 705 12.35 7.52 -41.52
N SER A 706 11.36 8.41 -41.52
CA SER A 706 11.15 9.34 -40.41
C SER A 706 10.75 8.62 -39.12
N GLN A 707 9.99 7.52 -39.22
CA GLN A 707 9.58 6.69 -38.09
C GLN A 707 10.77 5.92 -37.49
N VAL A 708 11.57 5.27 -38.32
CA VAL A 708 12.79 4.57 -37.88
C VAL A 708 13.77 5.56 -37.27
N ASP A 709 14.05 6.70 -37.93
CA ASP A 709 14.95 7.72 -37.36
C ASP A 709 14.45 8.25 -36.01
N ALA A 710 13.13 8.46 -35.88
CA ALA A 710 12.52 8.85 -34.61
C ALA A 710 12.71 7.79 -33.52
N MET A 711 12.56 6.50 -33.83
CA MET A 711 12.86 5.42 -32.89
C MET A 711 14.32 5.48 -32.41
N PHE A 712 15.28 5.68 -33.32
CA PHE A 712 16.70 5.79 -32.96
C PHE A 712 16.98 6.99 -32.05
N ARG A 713 16.34 8.13 -32.31
CA ARG A 713 16.44 9.31 -31.43
C ARG A 713 15.82 9.08 -30.07
N MET A 714 14.66 8.42 -30.00
CA MET A 714 13.95 8.15 -28.75
C MET A 714 14.65 7.10 -27.87
N ALA A 715 15.31 6.10 -28.46
CA ALA A 715 15.97 5.02 -27.73
C ALA A 715 17.46 5.28 -27.48
N LEU A 716 18.17 5.85 -28.46
CA LEU A 716 19.63 5.99 -28.46
C LEU A 716 20.11 7.44 -28.50
N SER A 717 19.22 8.42 -28.53
CA SER A 717 19.55 9.86 -28.58
C SER A 717 20.41 10.28 -29.78
N ARG A 718 20.36 9.52 -30.88
CA ARG A 718 21.04 9.84 -32.15
C ARG A 718 20.17 9.46 -33.35
N ALA A 719 20.53 9.98 -34.53
CA ALA A 719 19.92 9.54 -35.78
C ALA A 719 20.29 8.09 -36.11
N ALA A 720 19.45 7.43 -36.92
CA ALA A 720 19.79 6.15 -37.53
C ALA A 720 20.93 6.35 -38.54
N THR A 721 21.93 5.47 -38.53
CA THR A 721 22.95 5.47 -39.60
C THR A 721 22.33 4.99 -40.92
N PRO A 722 22.91 5.31 -42.09
CA PRO A 722 22.40 4.82 -43.37
C PRO A 722 22.25 3.29 -43.42
N TYR A 723 23.20 2.55 -42.83
CA TYR A 723 23.15 1.10 -42.75
C TYR A 723 22.00 0.59 -41.87
N GLU A 724 21.81 1.17 -40.67
CA GLU A 724 20.71 0.82 -39.77
C GLU A 724 19.34 1.14 -40.39
N LEU A 725 19.24 2.27 -41.09
CA LEU A 725 18.02 2.68 -41.79
C LEU A 725 17.66 1.69 -42.91
N THR A 726 18.64 1.34 -43.75
CA THR A 726 18.46 0.34 -44.81
C THR A 726 18.09 -1.03 -44.22
N GLY A 727 18.77 -1.47 -43.16
CA GLY A 727 18.49 -2.73 -42.48
C GLY A 727 17.09 -2.79 -41.87
N ALA A 728 16.67 -1.74 -41.15
CA ALA A 728 15.33 -1.64 -40.56
C ALA A 728 14.24 -1.64 -41.63
N LYS A 729 14.43 -0.91 -42.74
CA LYS A 729 13.50 -0.94 -43.88
C LYS A 729 13.39 -2.32 -44.51
N ALA A 730 14.52 -2.99 -44.72
CA ALA A 730 14.55 -4.33 -45.28
C ALA A 730 13.81 -5.32 -44.37
N PHE A 731 14.04 -5.23 -43.05
CA PHE A 731 13.34 -6.04 -42.04
C PHE A 731 11.83 -5.80 -42.05
N LEU A 732 11.38 -4.54 -41.99
CA LEU A 732 9.95 -4.20 -42.02
C LEU A 732 9.29 -4.66 -43.33
N SER A 733 9.98 -4.53 -44.47
CA SER A 733 9.45 -4.99 -45.76
C SER A 733 9.42 -6.51 -45.88
N ASP A 734 10.43 -7.23 -45.40
CA ASP A 734 10.44 -8.70 -45.38
C ASP A 734 9.36 -9.26 -44.46
N ALA A 735 9.16 -8.62 -43.29
CA ALA A 735 8.09 -8.98 -42.38
C ALA A 735 6.70 -8.73 -42.98
N ASP A 736 6.49 -7.61 -43.69
CA ASP A 736 5.24 -7.33 -44.39
C ASP A 736 4.97 -8.33 -45.53
N LYS A 737 6.01 -8.73 -46.27
CA LYS A 737 5.92 -9.80 -47.28
C LYS A 737 5.57 -11.15 -46.66
N LYS A 738 6.22 -11.53 -45.56
CA LYS A 738 5.93 -12.76 -44.81
C LYS A 738 4.52 -12.74 -44.22
N ALA A 739 4.10 -11.63 -43.62
CA ALA A 739 2.75 -11.45 -43.10
C ALA A 739 1.71 -11.58 -44.22
N THR A 740 1.95 -10.96 -45.37
CA THR A 740 1.10 -11.07 -46.57
C THR A 740 1.07 -12.50 -47.10
N GLN A 741 2.22 -13.18 -47.15
CA GLN A 741 2.32 -14.57 -47.59
C GLN A 741 1.57 -15.52 -46.65
N VAL A 742 1.76 -15.41 -45.34
CA VAL A 742 1.04 -16.20 -44.33
C VAL A 742 -0.46 -15.92 -44.41
N LYS A 743 -0.86 -14.64 -44.58
CA LYS A 743 -2.26 -14.26 -44.76
C LYS A 743 -2.86 -14.88 -46.03
N ASN A 744 -2.17 -14.81 -47.16
CA ASN A 744 -2.63 -15.40 -48.42
C ASN A 744 -2.69 -16.93 -48.31
N SER A 745 -1.68 -17.58 -47.74
CA SER A 745 -1.71 -19.04 -47.49
C SER A 745 -2.85 -19.45 -46.56
N LEU A 746 -3.17 -18.64 -45.53
CA LEU A 746 -4.34 -18.88 -44.68
C LEU A 746 -5.66 -18.69 -45.46
N LEU A 747 -5.75 -17.72 -46.37
CA LEU A 747 -6.91 -17.53 -47.24
C LEU A 747 -7.09 -18.71 -48.20
N ASP A 748 -6.04 -19.07 -48.94
CA ASP A 748 -6.03 -20.19 -49.89
C ASP A 748 -6.40 -21.51 -49.19
N MET A 749 -5.84 -21.74 -48.00
CA MET A 749 -6.12 -22.93 -47.21
C MET A 749 -7.55 -22.95 -46.68
N ASN A 750 -8.12 -21.80 -46.30
CA ASN A 750 -9.53 -21.70 -45.94
C ASN A 750 -10.44 -21.97 -47.15
N GLU A 751 -10.09 -21.50 -48.34
CA GLU A 751 -10.82 -21.81 -49.57
C GLU A 751 -10.75 -23.32 -49.90
N GLU A 752 -9.57 -23.94 -49.78
CA GLU A 752 -9.40 -25.39 -50.00
C GLU A 752 -10.18 -26.22 -48.97
N ILE A 753 -10.13 -25.84 -47.70
CA ILE A 753 -10.94 -26.43 -46.62
C ILE A 753 -12.43 -26.33 -46.97
N ASN A 754 -12.90 -25.15 -47.39
CA ASN A 754 -14.31 -24.93 -47.74
C ASN A 754 -14.74 -25.79 -48.94
N LEU A 755 -13.88 -25.93 -49.96
CA LEU A 755 -14.11 -26.79 -51.12
C LEU A 755 -14.17 -28.27 -50.74
N ILE A 756 -13.27 -28.73 -49.87
CA ILE A 756 -13.27 -30.11 -49.37
C ILE A 756 -14.52 -30.38 -48.53
N LEU A 757 -14.88 -29.47 -47.62
CA LEU A 757 -16.10 -29.57 -46.82
C LEU A 757 -17.35 -29.59 -47.71
N ALA A 758 -17.39 -28.78 -48.78
CA ALA A 758 -18.48 -28.80 -49.76
C ALA A 758 -18.57 -30.13 -50.53
N LYS A 759 -17.44 -30.70 -50.95
CA LYS A 759 -17.37 -32.02 -51.61
C LYS A 759 -17.76 -33.16 -50.66
N MET A 760 -17.31 -33.11 -49.41
CA MET A 760 -17.74 -34.06 -48.38
C MET A 760 -19.24 -33.90 -48.10
N GLY A 761 -19.73 -32.66 -48.07
CA GLY A 761 -21.15 -32.35 -47.92
C GLY A 761 -22.00 -32.91 -49.07
N SER A 762 -21.57 -32.78 -50.32
CA SER A 762 -22.28 -33.32 -51.49
C SER A 762 -22.28 -34.85 -51.53
N LEU A 763 -21.22 -35.50 -51.04
CA LEU A 763 -21.17 -36.95 -50.83
C LEU A 763 -22.14 -37.38 -49.73
N ARG A 764 -22.16 -36.68 -48.59
CA ARG A 764 -22.88 -37.12 -47.39
C ARG A 764 -24.36 -36.80 -47.38
N LYS A 765 -24.76 -35.65 -47.96
CA LYS A 765 -26.13 -35.12 -47.89
C LYS A 765 -27.19 -36.06 -48.49
N PRO A 766 -26.97 -36.73 -49.64
CA PRO A 766 -27.92 -37.70 -50.19
C PRO A 766 -28.03 -38.96 -49.33
N LEU A 767 -26.90 -39.52 -48.89
CA LEU A 767 -26.83 -40.69 -48.01
C LEU A 767 -27.51 -40.44 -46.65
N ARG A 768 -27.32 -39.25 -46.09
CA ARG A 768 -27.96 -38.83 -44.84
C ARG A 768 -29.48 -38.73 -45.02
N ALA A 769 -29.96 -38.19 -46.14
CA ALA A 769 -31.39 -38.14 -46.46
C ALA A 769 -31.99 -39.55 -46.65
N GLN A 770 -31.24 -40.47 -47.26
CA GLN A 770 -31.64 -41.86 -47.49
C GLN A 770 -31.72 -42.66 -46.17
N LEU A 771 -30.73 -42.52 -45.29
CA LEU A 771 -30.71 -43.14 -43.96
C LEU A 771 -31.79 -42.59 -43.02
N LEU A 772 -32.09 -41.28 -43.10
CA LEU A 772 -33.21 -40.66 -42.40
C LEU A 772 -34.58 -41.13 -42.91
N ALA A 773 -34.69 -41.51 -44.19
CA ALA A 773 -35.90 -42.10 -44.76
C ALA A 773 -36.11 -43.56 -44.32
N MET A 774 -35.02 -44.34 -44.20
CA MET A 774 -35.07 -45.75 -43.75
C MET A 774 -35.31 -45.89 -42.24
N GLY A 775 -34.96 -44.88 -41.43
CA GLY A 775 -35.14 -44.89 -39.97
C GLY A 775 -36.58 -44.68 -39.46
N LYS A 776 -37.57 -44.51 -40.33
CA LYS A 776 -38.98 -44.26 -39.93
C LYS A 776 -39.80 -45.52 -39.61
N GLU A 777 -39.28 -46.74 -39.84
CA GLU A 777 -40.04 -48.00 -39.65
C GLU A 777 -39.50 -48.95 -38.56
N GLY A 778 -38.56 -48.51 -37.72
CA GLY A 778 -38.03 -49.32 -36.61
C GLY A 778 -38.73 -49.10 -35.26
N LYS A 779 -39.42 -50.12 -34.73
CA LYS A 779 -40.02 -50.15 -33.38
C LYS A 779 -39.00 -49.79 -32.28
N SER A 780 -39.23 -48.66 -31.60
CA SER A 780 -38.56 -48.31 -30.34
C SER A 780 -39.05 -49.22 -29.21
N SER A 781 -38.14 -49.95 -28.57
CA SER A 781 -38.41 -50.59 -27.27
C SER A 781 -38.77 -49.50 -26.25
N ALA A 782 -39.83 -49.73 -25.49
CA ALA A 782 -40.36 -48.79 -24.51
C ALA A 782 -39.37 -48.58 -23.34
N ILE A 783 -38.70 -47.43 -23.36
CA ILE A 783 -38.13 -46.79 -22.17
C ILE A 783 -38.83 -45.43 -22.07
N GLU A 784 -39.46 -45.17 -20.93
CA GLU A 784 -40.25 -43.95 -20.70
C GLU A 784 -39.33 -42.71 -20.73
N VAL A 785 -39.52 -41.83 -21.72
CA VAL A 785 -38.72 -40.60 -21.85
C VAL A 785 -39.03 -39.69 -20.66
N PRO A 786 -38.04 -39.23 -19.88
CA PRO A 786 -38.29 -38.40 -18.71
C PRO A 786 -39.04 -37.12 -19.08
N LYS A 787 -40.06 -36.74 -18.30
CA LYS A 787 -40.80 -35.49 -18.52
C LYS A 787 -39.97 -34.29 -18.02
N PRO A 788 -39.61 -33.32 -18.87
CA PRO A 788 -38.88 -32.13 -18.45
C PRO A 788 -39.78 -31.13 -17.72
N LEU A 789 -39.14 -30.22 -16.97
CA LEU A 789 -39.80 -29.05 -16.37
C LEU A 789 -40.21 -28.05 -17.45
N ALA A 790 -39.32 -27.81 -18.42
CA ALA A 790 -39.56 -26.97 -19.59
C ALA A 790 -38.83 -27.57 -20.80
N ALA A 791 -39.45 -27.51 -21.97
CA ALA A 791 -38.83 -27.98 -23.21
C ALA A 791 -39.26 -27.15 -24.41
N TRP A 792 -38.29 -26.88 -25.29
CA TRP A 792 -38.49 -26.15 -26.53
C TRP A 792 -38.11 -27.02 -27.71
N ASP A 793 -39.00 -27.03 -28.70
CA ASP A 793 -38.76 -27.62 -30.01
C ASP A 793 -38.92 -26.51 -31.03
N PHE A 794 -37.79 -26.02 -31.52
CA PHE A 794 -37.78 -24.82 -32.35
C PHE A 794 -38.36 -25.07 -33.75
N SER A 795 -38.68 -26.33 -34.10
CA SER A 795 -39.54 -26.62 -35.25
C SER A 795 -40.99 -26.19 -35.05
N GLN A 796 -41.43 -26.04 -33.80
CA GLN A 796 -42.78 -25.66 -33.40
C GLN A 796 -42.84 -24.22 -32.83
N GLY A 797 -41.75 -23.47 -32.92
CA GLY A 797 -41.63 -22.09 -32.42
C GLY A 797 -40.98 -21.97 -31.05
N THR A 798 -41.26 -20.86 -30.35
CA THR A 798 -40.59 -20.48 -29.10
C THR A 798 -41.36 -20.80 -27.83
N LYS A 799 -42.51 -21.48 -27.95
CA LYS A 799 -43.34 -21.85 -26.81
C LYS A 799 -42.77 -23.09 -26.13
N ASP A 800 -42.60 -23.01 -24.82
CA ASP A 800 -42.42 -24.19 -23.96
C ASP A 800 -43.59 -25.18 -24.13
N LYS A 801 -43.27 -26.46 -24.29
CA LYS A 801 -44.23 -27.55 -24.49
C LYS A 801 -44.98 -27.95 -23.22
N TYR A 802 -44.43 -27.69 -22.03
CA TYR A 802 -44.95 -28.24 -20.77
C TYR A 802 -45.38 -27.19 -19.74
N GLY A 803 -44.96 -25.93 -19.87
CA GLY A 803 -45.24 -24.87 -18.91
C GLY A 803 -45.32 -23.47 -19.51
N GLN A 804 -45.21 -22.45 -18.65
CA GLN A 804 -45.32 -21.02 -19.00
C GLN A 804 -43.97 -20.37 -19.36
N ALA A 805 -42.88 -21.14 -19.46
CA ALA A 805 -41.53 -20.62 -19.75
C ALA A 805 -41.33 -20.28 -21.24
N HIS A 806 -42.30 -19.60 -21.86
CA HIS A 806 -42.23 -19.21 -23.26
C HIS A 806 -41.09 -18.21 -23.51
N LEU A 807 -40.39 -18.36 -24.64
CA LEU A 807 -39.21 -17.55 -24.93
C LEU A 807 -39.56 -16.26 -25.67
N SER A 808 -38.95 -15.17 -25.22
CA SER A 808 -38.82 -13.92 -25.93
C SER A 808 -37.48 -13.86 -26.65
N ILE A 809 -37.51 -13.70 -27.97
CA ILE A 809 -36.33 -13.53 -28.81
C ILE A 809 -35.83 -12.08 -28.73
N LYS A 810 -34.52 -11.88 -28.63
CA LYS A 810 -33.86 -10.57 -28.50
C LYS A 810 -32.62 -10.48 -29.39
N GLY A 811 -32.22 -9.25 -29.71
CA GLY A 811 -30.92 -8.95 -30.30
C GLY A 811 -30.63 -9.54 -31.68
N GLY A 812 -31.65 -9.90 -32.46
CA GLY A 812 -31.51 -10.41 -33.83
C GLY A 812 -31.48 -11.94 -33.97
N ALA A 813 -31.66 -12.70 -32.88
CA ALA A 813 -31.94 -14.13 -32.98
C ALA A 813 -33.26 -14.36 -33.74
N LYS A 814 -33.42 -15.53 -34.36
CA LYS A 814 -34.64 -15.89 -35.10
C LYS A 814 -34.83 -17.39 -35.14
N VAL A 815 -36.09 -17.84 -35.24
CA VAL A 815 -36.39 -19.25 -35.53
C VAL A 815 -36.50 -19.41 -37.04
N GLU A 816 -35.60 -20.20 -37.62
CA GLU A 816 -35.53 -20.44 -39.06
C GLU A 816 -35.08 -21.88 -39.33
N GLY A 817 -35.71 -22.55 -40.31
CA GLY A 817 -35.38 -23.94 -40.66
C GLY A 817 -35.60 -24.94 -39.52
N GLY A 818 -36.53 -24.62 -38.60
CA GLY A 818 -36.84 -25.44 -37.42
C GLY A 818 -35.79 -25.39 -36.30
N ALA A 819 -34.94 -24.37 -36.28
CA ALA A 819 -33.96 -24.13 -35.22
C ALA A 819 -33.92 -22.66 -34.80
N LEU A 820 -33.52 -22.39 -33.55
CA LEU A 820 -33.17 -21.06 -33.07
C LEU A 820 -31.76 -20.71 -33.58
N PHE A 821 -31.67 -19.74 -34.48
CA PHE A 821 -30.43 -19.21 -35.02
C PHE A 821 -29.82 -18.13 -34.11
N LEU A 822 -28.53 -18.27 -33.82
CA LEU A 822 -27.73 -17.42 -32.94
C LEU A 822 -26.49 -16.95 -33.70
N ASP A 823 -26.26 -15.64 -33.73
CA ASP A 823 -25.26 -15.00 -34.59
C ASP A 823 -23.86 -14.85 -33.95
N GLY A 824 -23.72 -15.21 -32.67
CA GLY A 824 -22.49 -15.03 -31.89
C GLY A 824 -22.16 -13.58 -31.55
N LYS A 825 -23.07 -12.63 -31.78
CA LYS A 825 -22.81 -11.20 -31.53
C LYS A 825 -23.83 -10.58 -30.60
N ARG A 826 -25.11 -10.66 -30.94
CA ARG A 826 -26.18 -9.99 -30.17
C ARG A 826 -27.44 -10.84 -30.00
N GLY A 827 -27.64 -11.87 -30.81
CA GLY A 827 -28.84 -12.70 -30.79
C GLY A 827 -28.89 -13.63 -29.58
N PHE A 828 -29.97 -13.56 -28.80
CA PHE A 828 -30.26 -14.50 -27.73
C PHE A 828 -31.78 -14.63 -27.52
N ALA A 829 -32.22 -15.65 -26.78
CA ALA A 829 -33.61 -15.80 -26.36
C ALA A 829 -33.68 -16.05 -24.85
N ARG A 830 -34.72 -15.57 -24.18
CA ARG A 830 -34.93 -15.79 -22.73
C ARG A 830 -36.37 -16.15 -22.39
N SER A 831 -36.55 -16.97 -21.36
CA SER A 831 -37.87 -17.39 -20.89
C SER A 831 -38.49 -16.39 -19.93
N MET A 832 -39.78 -16.53 -19.67
CA MET A 832 -40.35 -16.05 -18.40
C MET A 832 -39.70 -16.79 -17.21
N PRO A 833 -39.71 -16.22 -15.99
CA PRO A 833 -39.18 -16.89 -14.81
C PRO A 833 -39.81 -18.27 -14.59
N LEU A 834 -38.99 -19.23 -14.16
CA LEU A 834 -39.38 -20.61 -13.93
C LEU A 834 -40.28 -20.71 -12.70
N ALA A 835 -41.46 -21.32 -12.87
CA ALA A 835 -42.44 -21.47 -11.80
C ALA A 835 -42.00 -22.43 -10.67
N LYS A 836 -40.96 -23.24 -10.90
CA LYS A 836 -40.41 -24.20 -9.93
C LYS A 836 -38.90 -24.02 -9.81
N GLY A 837 -38.42 -24.02 -8.58
CA GLY A 837 -37.02 -23.94 -8.22
C GLY A 837 -36.21 -25.16 -8.65
N LEU A 838 -34.89 -24.97 -8.73
CA LEU A 838 -33.94 -25.95 -9.24
C LEU A 838 -32.73 -26.06 -8.32
N LYS A 839 -32.36 -27.28 -7.92
CA LYS A 839 -31.13 -27.57 -7.17
C LYS A 839 -30.32 -28.65 -7.86
N ALA A 840 -30.78 -29.90 -7.79
CA ALA A 840 -30.38 -30.94 -8.72
C ALA A 840 -31.15 -30.75 -10.03
N LYS A 841 -30.46 -30.83 -11.17
CA LYS A 841 -31.05 -30.46 -12.47
C LYS A 841 -30.29 -31.09 -13.63
N THR A 842 -30.94 -31.19 -14.77
CA THR A 842 -30.29 -31.57 -16.04
C THR A 842 -30.60 -30.52 -17.09
N LEU A 843 -29.55 -30.02 -17.75
CA LEU A 843 -29.67 -29.16 -18.92
C LEU A 843 -29.34 -29.99 -20.14
N GLU A 844 -30.17 -29.91 -21.18
CA GLU A 844 -30.04 -30.73 -22.39
C GLU A 844 -30.32 -29.90 -23.64
N ALA A 845 -29.52 -30.07 -24.69
CA ALA A 845 -29.71 -29.39 -25.96
C ALA A 845 -29.20 -30.17 -27.18
N TRP A 846 -29.85 -29.96 -28.32
CA TRP A 846 -29.37 -30.35 -29.65
C TRP A 846 -28.90 -29.09 -30.37
N VAL A 847 -27.59 -28.97 -30.55
CA VAL A 847 -26.94 -27.76 -31.02
C VAL A 847 -26.05 -28.06 -32.22
N GLN A 848 -26.04 -27.18 -33.22
CA GLN A 848 -25.04 -27.13 -34.27
C GLN A 848 -24.27 -25.83 -34.11
N LEU A 849 -22.95 -25.88 -34.04
CA LEU A 849 -22.09 -24.71 -33.95
C LEU A 849 -21.81 -24.17 -35.36
N SER A 850 -21.77 -22.85 -35.49
CA SER A 850 -21.37 -22.19 -36.75
C SER A 850 -19.85 -22.12 -36.92
N ASP A 851 -19.11 -22.23 -35.81
CA ASP A 851 -17.66 -22.17 -35.75
C ASP A 851 -17.17 -23.03 -34.57
N LEU A 852 -16.22 -23.93 -34.79
CA LEU A 852 -15.65 -24.75 -33.70
C LEU A 852 -14.62 -23.98 -32.87
N ASP A 853 -14.11 -22.85 -33.34
CA ASP A 853 -13.12 -22.04 -32.65
C ASP A 853 -13.72 -20.85 -31.88
N GLN A 854 -15.05 -20.71 -31.89
CA GLN A 854 -15.78 -19.77 -31.04
C GLN A 854 -15.51 -20.04 -29.54
N LYS A 855 -15.64 -19.01 -28.70
CA LYS A 855 -15.33 -19.08 -27.27
C LYS A 855 -16.49 -18.61 -26.39
N GLY A 856 -16.67 -19.27 -25.26
CA GLY A 856 -17.38 -18.75 -24.10
C GLY A 856 -18.90 -18.60 -24.23
N GLY A 857 -19.52 -18.96 -25.36
CA GLY A 857 -20.96 -18.90 -25.57
C GLY A 857 -21.75 -19.95 -24.78
N GLY A 858 -22.92 -19.57 -24.26
CA GLY A 858 -23.88 -20.48 -23.60
C GLY A 858 -24.91 -21.05 -24.58
N VAL A 859 -25.05 -22.37 -24.62
CA VAL A 859 -26.09 -23.05 -25.42
C VAL A 859 -27.43 -22.92 -24.75
N ILE A 860 -27.50 -23.35 -23.49
CA ILE A 860 -28.64 -23.18 -22.59
C ILE A 860 -28.09 -22.84 -21.20
N THR A 861 -28.63 -21.79 -20.61
CA THR A 861 -28.24 -21.26 -19.31
C THR A 861 -29.47 -21.14 -18.43
N VAL A 862 -29.39 -21.65 -17.20
CA VAL A 862 -30.30 -21.26 -16.11
C VAL A 862 -29.58 -20.19 -15.30
N GLN A 863 -30.18 -19.00 -15.17
CA GLN A 863 -29.58 -17.89 -14.42
C GLN A 863 -30.57 -17.25 -13.46
N SER A 864 -30.06 -16.59 -12.40
CA SER A 864 -30.86 -15.67 -11.60
C SER A 864 -31.32 -14.48 -12.44
N LEU A 865 -32.40 -13.81 -12.03
CA LEU A 865 -32.98 -12.70 -12.81
C LEU A 865 -32.02 -11.51 -13.03
N ASP A 866 -31.01 -11.35 -12.19
CA ASP A 866 -29.92 -10.37 -12.35
C ASP A 866 -28.80 -10.84 -13.31
N GLY A 867 -28.85 -12.10 -13.77
CA GLY A 867 -27.87 -12.72 -14.64
C GLY A 867 -26.49 -12.93 -14.00
N VAL A 868 -26.35 -12.76 -12.68
CA VAL A 868 -25.06 -12.90 -11.97
C VAL A 868 -24.73 -14.36 -11.71
N ASN A 869 -25.70 -15.13 -11.25
CA ASN A 869 -25.51 -16.52 -10.85
C ASN A 869 -26.10 -17.45 -11.89
N PHE A 870 -25.32 -18.43 -12.37
CA PHE A 870 -25.78 -19.25 -13.49
C PHE A 870 -25.19 -20.65 -13.50
N ASP A 871 -25.90 -21.57 -14.15
CA ASP A 871 -25.43 -22.88 -14.57
C ASP A 871 -25.75 -23.05 -16.05
N SER A 872 -24.76 -23.42 -16.85
CA SER A 872 -24.87 -23.40 -18.31
C SER A 872 -24.16 -24.56 -18.98
N ILE A 873 -24.65 -24.96 -20.16
CA ILE A 873 -23.86 -25.71 -21.13
C ILE A 873 -23.08 -24.68 -21.94
N VAL A 874 -21.76 -24.60 -21.74
CA VAL A 874 -20.90 -23.65 -22.46
C VAL A 874 -19.91 -24.36 -23.35
N TYR A 875 -19.48 -23.66 -24.40
CA TYR A 875 -18.48 -24.15 -25.33
C TYR A 875 -17.19 -23.33 -25.25
N ALA A 876 -16.06 -24.01 -25.18
CA ALA A 876 -14.72 -23.45 -25.24
C ALA A 876 -14.41 -22.32 -24.23
N GLU A 877 -15.02 -22.36 -23.04
CA GLU A 877 -14.83 -21.35 -21.98
C GLU A 877 -13.43 -21.40 -21.34
N LYS A 878 -12.95 -22.59 -20.95
CA LYS A 878 -11.59 -22.80 -20.40
C LYS A 878 -10.63 -23.46 -21.38
N GLN A 879 -11.14 -24.30 -22.28
CA GLN A 879 -10.33 -25.07 -23.21
C GLN A 879 -10.96 -25.06 -24.60
N GLY A 880 -10.18 -24.67 -25.60
CA GLY A 880 -10.64 -24.62 -26.99
C GLY A 880 -11.27 -25.94 -27.44
N ARG A 881 -12.41 -25.83 -28.12
CA ARG A 881 -13.17 -26.94 -28.71
C ARG A 881 -13.73 -27.97 -27.73
N ARG A 882 -14.17 -27.59 -26.52
CA ARG A 882 -14.76 -28.52 -25.55
C ARG A 882 -16.03 -28.00 -24.90
N TRP A 883 -16.96 -28.90 -24.60
CA TRP A 883 -18.15 -28.61 -23.80
C TRP A 883 -17.81 -28.62 -22.30
N LEU A 884 -18.37 -27.68 -21.54
CA LEU A 884 -18.13 -27.52 -20.11
C LEU A 884 -19.41 -27.15 -19.37
N ALA A 885 -19.44 -27.43 -18.06
CA ALA A 885 -20.45 -26.91 -17.14
C ALA A 885 -20.07 -25.48 -16.72
N GLY A 886 -20.61 -24.46 -17.39
CA GLY A 886 -20.31 -23.06 -17.11
C GLY A 886 -21.02 -22.57 -15.84
N SER A 887 -20.34 -21.74 -15.05
CA SER A 887 -20.88 -21.19 -13.80
C SER A 887 -20.16 -19.91 -13.36
N GLU A 888 -20.78 -19.14 -12.46
CA GLU A 888 -20.19 -17.91 -11.93
C GLU A 888 -18.82 -18.16 -11.28
N ASN A 889 -17.84 -17.30 -11.60
CA ASN A 889 -16.44 -17.39 -11.17
C ASN A 889 -15.81 -18.78 -11.36
N HIS A 890 -16.34 -19.60 -12.29
CA HIS A 890 -15.95 -20.99 -12.51
C HIS A 890 -16.13 -21.91 -11.30
N SER A 891 -17.00 -21.56 -10.35
CA SER A 891 -17.22 -22.29 -9.09
C SER A 891 -17.62 -23.75 -9.30
N ARG A 892 -18.38 -24.04 -10.37
CA ARG A 892 -18.80 -25.37 -10.80
C ARG A 892 -18.24 -25.79 -12.17
N THR A 893 -17.23 -25.08 -12.67
CA THR A 893 -16.65 -25.29 -14.00
C THR A 893 -15.29 -26.00 -13.95
N ASP A 894 -15.26 -27.22 -14.46
CA ASP A 894 -14.05 -28.06 -14.56
C ASP A 894 -14.01 -28.82 -15.89
N ASN A 895 -12.83 -29.35 -16.23
CA ASN A 895 -12.64 -30.11 -17.45
C ASN A 895 -13.16 -31.55 -17.28
N PHE A 896 -14.04 -31.97 -18.18
CA PHE A 896 -14.41 -33.38 -18.32
C PHE A 896 -13.30 -34.24 -18.94
N ASN A 897 -12.18 -33.67 -19.39
CA ASN A 897 -11.09 -34.36 -20.08
C ASN A 897 -11.51 -35.12 -21.37
N ALA A 898 -12.69 -34.81 -21.92
CA ALA A 898 -13.23 -35.44 -23.12
C ALA A 898 -12.55 -34.97 -24.42
N PRO A 899 -12.62 -35.72 -25.54
CA PRO A 899 -12.06 -35.29 -26.82
C PRO A 899 -12.58 -33.92 -27.28
N LYS A 900 -11.75 -33.20 -28.06
CA LYS A 900 -12.17 -31.95 -28.72
C LYS A 900 -13.36 -32.24 -29.64
N GLU A 901 -14.33 -31.33 -29.65
CA GLU A 901 -15.50 -31.38 -30.53
C GLU A 901 -15.07 -31.24 -31.99
N LYS A 902 -15.71 -32.02 -32.85
CA LYS A 902 -15.43 -32.11 -34.29
C LYS A 902 -16.70 -32.17 -35.13
N GLU A 903 -17.79 -32.66 -34.57
CA GLU A 903 -19.01 -33.01 -35.30
C GLU A 903 -20.06 -31.90 -35.25
N ALA A 904 -19.98 -31.01 -34.25
CA ALA A 904 -20.97 -29.95 -34.05
C ALA A 904 -21.07 -28.94 -35.20
N LEU A 905 -20.08 -28.90 -36.10
CA LEU A 905 -20.12 -28.10 -37.33
C LEU A 905 -20.94 -28.78 -38.44
N ASP A 906 -20.83 -30.11 -38.54
CA ASP A 906 -21.38 -30.95 -39.61
C ASP A 906 -22.87 -31.30 -39.41
N GLY A 907 -23.42 -31.03 -38.23
CA GLY A 907 -24.84 -31.21 -37.94
C GLY A 907 -25.18 -31.04 -36.46
N PRO A 908 -26.47 -31.17 -36.11
CA PRO A 908 -26.92 -31.07 -34.73
C PRO A 908 -26.34 -32.19 -33.89
N VAL A 909 -25.79 -31.81 -32.75
CA VAL A 909 -25.19 -32.69 -31.78
C VAL A 909 -25.90 -32.59 -30.45
N HIS A 910 -26.08 -33.73 -29.78
CA HIS A 910 -26.70 -33.77 -28.47
C HIS A 910 -25.65 -33.55 -27.37
N VAL A 911 -25.95 -32.65 -26.43
CA VAL A 911 -25.16 -32.36 -25.24
C VAL A 911 -26.09 -32.24 -24.03
N ALA A 912 -25.74 -32.92 -22.94
CA ALA A 912 -26.43 -32.78 -21.66
C ALA A 912 -25.43 -32.59 -20.50
N ILE A 913 -25.79 -31.79 -19.51
CA ILE A 913 -25.05 -31.65 -18.25
C ILE A 913 -25.98 -31.91 -17.09
N VAL A 914 -25.61 -32.90 -16.28
CA VAL A 914 -26.38 -33.39 -15.14
C VAL A 914 -25.71 -32.94 -13.84
N TYR A 915 -26.45 -32.21 -13.01
CA TYR A 915 -26.05 -31.73 -11.69
C TYR A 915 -26.79 -32.54 -10.61
N HIS A 916 -26.05 -33.41 -9.93
CA HIS A 916 -26.55 -34.27 -8.86
C HIS A 916 -26.62 -33.55 -7.53
N ALA A 917 -27.60 -33.87 -6.68
CA ALA A 917 -27.81 -33.23 -5.37
C ALA A 917 -26.58 -33.29 -4.43
N ASP A 918 -25.71 -34.27 -4.64
CA ASP A 918 -24.48 -34.51 -3.88
C ASP A 918 -23.25 -33.74 -4.43
N GLY A 919 -23.46 -32.81 -5.36
CA GLY A 919 -22.41 -31.97 -5.96
C GLY A 919 -21.67 -32.59 -7.13
N LYS A 920 -22.03 -33.80 -7.58
CA LYS A 920 -21.44 -34.41 -8.79
C LYS A 920 -22.00 -33.75 -10.06
N ILE A 921 -21.13 -33.59 -11.06
CA ILE A 921 -21.47 -33.01 -12.36
C ILE A 921 -20.97 -33.95 -13.47
N ASN A 922 -21.91 -34.38 -14.32
CA ASN A 922 -21.64 -35.28 -15.44
C ASN A 922 -21.95 -34.56 -16.76
N GLY A 923 -21.09 -34.73 -17.77
CA GLY A 923 -21.37 -34.31 -19.14
C GLY A 923 -21.75 -35.52 -19.99
N TYR A 924 -22.64 -35.32 -20.97
CA TYR A 924 -23.01 -36.34 -21.96
C TYR A 924 -22.96 -35.75 -23.37
N ARG A 925 -22.64 -36.61 -24.33
CA ARG A 925 -22.50 -36.29 -25.74
C ARG A 925 -23.11 -37.42 -26.56
N ASN A 926 -24.14 -37.12 -27.35
CA ASN A 926 -24.91 -38.12 -28.10
C ASN A 926 -25.41 -39.27 -27.21
N GLY A 927 -25.91 -38.93 -26.01
CA GLY A 927 -26.48 -39.90 -25.06
C GLY A 927 -25.45 -40.69 -24.26
N LYS A 928 -24.16 -40.60 -24.59
CA LYS A 928 -23.06 -41.30 -23.91
C LYS A 928 -22.29 -40.36 -22.98
N PRO A 929 -21.65 -40.86 -21.91
CA PRO A 929 -20.81 -40.03 -21.04
C PRO A 929 -19.69 -39.29 -21.79
N TYR A 930 -19.55 -37.99 -21.53
CA TYR A 930 -18.58 -37.09 -22.15
C TYR A 930 -17.39 -36.87 -21.22
N GLY A 931 -16.58 -37.93 -21.04
CA GLY A 931 -15.36 -37.88 -20.23
C GLY A 931 -15.57 -38.16 -18.74
N ARG A 932 -14.69 -37.61 -17.89
CA ARG A 932 -14.68 -37.84 -16.44
C ARG A 932 -15.80 -37.08 -15.75
N ILE A 933 -16.31 -37.64 -14.66
CA ILE A 933 -17.19 -36.96 -13.71
C ILE A 933 -16.34 -36.16 -12.72
N PHE A 934 -16.81 -35.00 -12.26
CA PHE A 934 -16.17 -34.27 -11.18
C PHE A 934 -17.19 -33.78 -10.13
N ARG A 935 -16.71 -33.46 -8.93
CA ARG A 935 -17.55 -33.01 -7.80
C ARG A 935 -17.13 -31.62 -7.35
N LYS A 936 -18.10 -30.79 -6.95
CA LYS A 936 -17.90 -29.45 -6.36
C LYS A 936 -18.81 -29.30 -5.15
N ASP A 937 -18.30 -28.71 -4.06
CA ASP A 937 -18.94 -28.75 -2.74
C ASP A 937 -20.19 -27.84 -2.60
N SER A 938 -20.44 -26.94 -3.56
CA SER A 938 -21.56 -25.98 -3.52
C SER A 938 -22.37 -25.99 -4.81
N LEU A 939 -23.50 -26.71 -4.84
CA LEU A 939 -24.50 -26.55 -5.90
C LEU A 939 -25.31 -25.26 -5.72
N ARG A 940 -25.71 -24.67 -6.85
CA ARG A 940 -26.64 -23.54 -6.84
C ARG A 940 -28.08 -24.03 -6.70
N GLU A 941 -28.76 -23.47 -5.71
CA GLU A 941 -30.20 -23.58 -5.52
C GLU A 941 -30.90 -22.31 -6.02
N TYR A 942 -31.84 -22.49 -6.93
CA TYR A 942 -32.75 -21.47 -7.44
C TYR A 942 -34.12 -21.70 -6.82
N LYS A 943 -34.75 -20.67 -6.25
CA LYS A 943 -36.10 -20.77 -5.69
C LYS A 943 -37.15 -20.58 -6.79
N ASP A 944 -38.40 -20.89 -6.47
CA ASP A 944 -39.54 -20.67 -7.35
C ASP A 944 -39.60 -19.20 -7.79
N GLY A 945 -39.65 -18.94 -9.10
CA GLY A 945 -39.70 -17.60 -9.67
C GLY A 945 -38.38 -16.84 -9.74
N ASP A 946 -37.29 -17.35 -9.15
CA ASP A 946 -36.01 -16.62 -9.03
C ASP A 946 -35.03 -16.88 -10.18
N ALA A 947 -35.39 -17.73 -11.14
CA ALA A 947 -34.53 -18.12 -12.26
C ALA A 947 -35.23 -18.04 -13.62
N GLU A 948 -34.47 -17.73 -14.66
CA GLU A 948 -34.92 -17.79 -16.06
C GLU A 948 -33.96 -18.66 -16.89
N VAL A 949 -34.42 -19.09 -18.07
CA VAL A 949 -33.63 -19.84 -19.05
C VAL A 949 -33.24 -18.92 -20.20
N VAL A 950 -31.97 -18.93 -20.57
CA VAL A 950 -31.40 -18.11 -21.64
C VAL A 950 -30.66 -19.00 -22.65
N PHE A 951 -30.88 -18.74 -23.93
CA PHE A 951 -30.24 -19.38 -25.07
C PHE A 951 -29.32 -18.41 -25.80
N GLY A 952 -28.12 -18.85 -26.17
CA GLY A 952 -27.17 -18.12 -27.00
C GLY A 952 -26.31 -17.09 -26.28
N MET A 953 -26.48 -16.96 -24.96
CA MET A 953 -25.65 -16.11 -24.11
C MET A 953 -25.28 -16.89 -22.86
N ARG A 954 -24.01 -16.79 -22.46
CA ARG A 954 -23.49 -17.49 -21.28
C ARG A 954 -24.24 -17.12 -20.01
N HIS A 955 -24.35 -15.81 -19.74
CA HIS A 955 -25.18 -15.24 -18.67
C HIS A 955 -25.27 -13.71 -18.83
N GLY A 956 -26.25 -13.09 -18.16
CA GLY A 956 -26.41 -11.63 -18.08
C GLY A 956 -27.76 -11.15 -18.61
N SER A 957 -27.99 -9.83 -18.51
CA SER A 957 -29.21 -9.16 -18.95
C SER A 957 -29.12 -8.57 -20.37
N GLU A 958 -27.92 -8.39 -20.91
CA GLU A 958 -27.66 -7.81 -22.24
C GLU A 958 -26.53 -8.54 -22.97
N ALA A 959 -26.55 -8.51 -24.30
CA ALA A 959 -25.51 -9.14 -25.12
C ALA A 959 -24.16 -8.42 -24.96
N SER A 960 -23.08 -9.17 -24.72
CA SER A 960 -21.76 -8.59 -24.46
C SER A 960 -20.61 -9.53 -24.85
N GLY A 961 -19.81 -9.10 -25.83
CA GLY A 961 -18.49 -9.67 -26.17
C GLY A 961 -18.49 -11.20 -26.36
N ASP A 962 -17.44 -11.85 -25.83
CA ASP A 962 -17.15 -13.28 -25.97
C ASP A 962 -18.09 -14.22 -25.17
N ARG A 963 -19.27 -13.74 -24.78
CA ARG A 963 -20.28 -14.52 -24.03
C ARG A 963 -21.37 -15.09 -24.93
N MET A 964 -21.31 -14.82 -26.23
CA MET A 964 -22.37 -15.10 -27.20
C MET A 964 -22.04 -16.35 -28.01
N LEU A 965 -23.05 -17.18 -28.28
CA LEU A 965 -22.90 -18.41 -29.08
C LEU A 965 -23.25 -18.15 -30.54
N ALA A 966 -22.40 -18.58 -31.46
CA ALA A 966 -22.69 -18.66 -32.89
C ALA A 966 -23.14 -20.09 -33.24
N GLY A 967 -24.41 -20.28 -33.59
CA GLY A 967 -24.93 -21.61 -33.87
C GLY A 967 -26.44 -21.69 -34.05
N ARG A 968 -26.94 -22.92 -34.05
CA ARG A 968 -28.36 -23.28 -34.16
C ARG A 968 -28.73 -24.23 -33.04
N VAL A 969 -29.78 -23.90 -32.29
CA VAL A 969 -30.35 -24.81 -31.28
C VAL A 969 -31.66 -25.36 -31.82
N PHE A 970 -31.78 -26.67 -31.92
CA PHE A 970 -32.93 -27.35 -32.52
C PHE A 970 -33.98 -27.73 -31.49
N LYS A 971 -33.50 -28.30 -30.38
CA LYS A 971 -34.31 -28.69 -29.23
C LYS A 971 -33.52 -28.44 -27.96
N ALA A 972 -34.23 -28.15 -26.88
CA ALA A 972 -33.63 -27.99 -25.57
C ALA A 972 -34.62 -28.34 -24.46
N SER A 973 -34.11 -28.86 -23.34
CA SER A 973 -34.91 -29.25 -22.19
C SER A 973 -34.20 -28.94 -20.88
N VAL A 974 -34.99 -28.58 -19.87
CA VAL A 974 -34.54 -28.41 -18.48
C VAL A 974 -35.33 -29.39 -17.62
N TYR A 975 -34.60 -30.19 -16.84
CA TYR A 975 -35.17 -31.13 -15.89
C TYR A 975 -34.94 -30.65 -14.46
N ASP A 976 -35.94 -30.81 -13.61
CA ASP A 976 -35.91 -30.48 -12.19
C ASP A 976 -35.20 -31.53 -11.31
N ARG A 977 -34.43 -32.42 -11.96
CA ARG A 977 -33.71 -33.53 -11.33
C ARG A 977 -32.48 -33.91 -12.15
N ALA A 978 -31.57 -34.64 -11.51
CA ALA A 978 -30.47 -35.29 -12.19
C ALA A 978 -30.99 -36.55 -12.93
N LEU A 979 -30.81 -36.62 -14.25
CA LEU A 979 -31.16 -37.80 -15.04
C LEU A 979 -30.10 -38.90 -14.90
N SER A 980 -30.52 -40.16 -15.00
CA SER A 980 -29.60 -41.30 -15.10
C SER A 980 -29.01 -41.43 -16.51
N ASP A 981 -27.93 -42.20 -16.65
CA ASP A 981 -27.28 -42.44 -17.94
C ASP A 981 -28.27 -43.05 -18.97
N GLU A 982 -29.10 -43.99 -18.53
CA GLU A 982 -30.14 -44.62 -19.35
C GLU A 982 -31.22 -43.61 -19.75
N ALA A 983 -31.59 -42.71 -18.84
CA ALA A 983 -32.59 -41.67 -19.08
C ALA A 983 -32.10 -40.62 -20.10
N VAL A 984 -30.82 -40.22 -20.01
CA VAL A 984 -30.18 -39.33 -20.99
C VAL A 984 -30.04 -40.04 -22.35
N MET A 985 -29.67 -41.32 -22.35
CA MET A 985 -29.60 -42.11 -23.58
C MET A 985 -30.97 -42.34 -24.23
N ALA A 986 -32.03 -42.54 -23.43
CA ALA A 986 -33.40 -42.66 -23.91
C ALA A 986 -33.92 -41.34 -24.51
N SER A 987 -33.67 -40.20 -23.83
CA SER A 987 -33.98 -38.86 -24.37
C SER A 987 -33.29 -38.62 -25.71
N PHE A 988 -32.00 -39.00 -25.83
CA PHE A 988 -31.24 -38.93 -27.07
C PHE A 988 -31.81 -39.81 -28.19
N SER A 989 -32.09 -41.08 -27.88
CA SER A 989 -32.48 -42.10 -28.86
C SER A 989 -33.89 -41.91 -29.43
N GLY A 990 -34.77 -41.20 -28.72
CA GLY A 990 -36.12 -40.86 -29.17
C GLY A 990 -36.21 -39.78 -30.26
N ASN A 991 -35.08 -39.28 -30.78
CA ASN A 991 -35.05 -38.19 -31.77
C ASN A 991 -34.77 -38.71 -33.20
N ALA A 992 -35.82 -38.78 -34.03
CA ALA A 992 -35.81 -39.39 -35.38
C ALA A 992 -34.92 -38.71 -36.46
N ASN A 993 -34.09 -37.73 -36.10
CA ASN A 993 -33.33 -36.90 -37.05
C ASN A 993 -31.79 -37.05 -36.95
N PHE A 994 -31.28 -38.05 -36.23
CA PHE A 994 -29.85 -38.28 -36.07
C PHE A 994 -29.36 -39.50 -36.86
N VAL A 995 -28.28 -39.33 -37.63
CA VAL A 995 -27.57 -40.41 -38.35
C VAL A 995 -26.11 -40.36 -37.91
N SER A 996 -25.57 -41.46 -37.38
CA SER A 996 -24.19 -41.52 -36.90
C SER A 996 -23.17 -41.59 -38.06
N GLU A 997 -21.92 -41.21 -37.80
CA GLU A 997 -20.83 -41.34 -38.78
C GLU A 997 -20.59 -42.81 -39.19
N GLU A 998 -20.80 -43.78 -38.28
CA GLU A 998 -20.71 -45.21 -38.57
C GLU A 998 -21.81 -45.66 -39.56
N GLN A 999 -23.04 -45.15 -39.40
CA GLN A 999 -24.16 -45.43 -40.30
C GLN A 999 -23.95 -44.79 -41.68
N LEU A 1000 -23.43 -43.56 -41.72
CA LEU A 1000 -23.08 -42.87 -42.97
C LEU A 1000 -21.95 -43.59 -43.72
N PHE A 1001 -20.91 -44.05 -43.01
CA PHE A 1001 -19.79 -44.76 -43.61
C PHE A 1001 -20.19 -46.16 -44.11
N ALA A 1002 -21.05 -46.88 -43.37
CA ALA A 1002 -21.58 -48.18 -43.78
C ALA A 1002 -22.44 -48.10 -45.06
N ALA A 1003 -23.19 -47.01 -45.25
CA ALA A 1003 -24.04 -46.82 -46.42
C ALA A 1003 -23.29 -46.37 -47.69
N MET A 1004 -22.05 -45.90 -47.57
CA MET A 1004 -21.23 -45.47 -48.72
C MET A 1004 -20.74 -46.65 -49.55
N THR A 1005 -20.66 -46.47 -50.87
CA THR A 1005 -19.98 -47.41 -51.78
C THR A 1005 -18.47 -47.41 -51.51
N GLU A 1006 -17.76 -48.44 -51.97
CA GLU A 1006 -16.31 -48.56 -51.77
C GLU A 1006 -15.55 -47.34 -52.33
N GLU A 1007 -15.99 -46.82 -53.49
CA GLU A 1007 -15.43 -45.63 -54.12
C GLU A 1007 -15.73 -44.34 -53.34
N GLN A 1008 -16.95 -44.22 -52.78
CA GLN A 1008 -17.32 -43.11 -51.90
C GLN A 1008 -16.56 -43.15 -50.57
N ARG A 1009 -16.33 -44.33 -49.98
CA ARG A 1009 -15.53 -44.51 -48.77
C ARG A 1009 -14.08 -44.13 -49.02
N LYS A 1010 -13.50 -44.52 -50.17
CA LYS A 1010 -12.16 -44.12 -50.57
C LYS A 1010 -12.05 -42.60 -50.72
N SER A 1011 -12.96 -41.99 -51.49
CA SER A 1011 -13.00 -40.53 -51.68
C SER A 1011 -13.19 -39.77 -50.35
N GLN A 1012 -14.09 -40.22 -49.48
CA GLN A 1012 -14.29 -39.61 -48.16
C GLN A 1012 -13.07 -39.77 -47.25
N THR A 1013 -12.37 -40.89 -47.32
CA THR A 1013 -11.15 -41.14 -46.53
C THR A 1013 -10.01 -40.23 -47.01
N GLU A 1014 -9.82 -40.10 -48.32
CA GLU A 1014 -8.84 -39.19 -48.93
C GLU A 1014 -9.14 -37.72 -48.60
N LEU A 1015 -10.41 -37.29 -48.74
CA LEU A 1015 -10.83 -35.93 -48.38
C LEU A 1015 -10.66 -35.65 -46.88
N LYS A 1016 -10.98 -36.62 -46.00
CA LYS A 1016 -10.74 -36.49 -44.54
C LYS A 1016 -9.26 -36.40 -44.21
N ALA A 1017 -8.41 -37.20 -44.85
CA ALA A 1017 -6.95 -37.15 -44.66
C ALA A 1017 -6.40 -35.78 -45.09
N ARG A 1018 -6.80 -35.28 -46.27
CA ARG A 1018 -6.40 -33.96 -46.76
C ARG A 1018 -6.90 -32.84 -45.85
N LEU A 1019 -8.13 -32.92 -45.37
CA LEU A 1019 -8.70 -31.96 -44.43
C LEU A 1019 -7.92 -31.93 -43.10
N ALA A 1020 -7.52 -33.10 -42.58
CA ALA A 1020 -6.71 -33.20 -41.38
C ALA A 1020 -5.31 -32.58 -41.57
N GLU A 1021 -4.68 -32.79 -42.72
CA GLU A 1021 -3.41 -32.13 -43.09
C GLU A 1021 -3.58 -30.61 -43.17
N LEU A 1022 -4.58 -30.11 -43.89
CA LEU A 1022 -4.83 -28.67 -44.01
C LEU A 1022 -5.11 -28.03 -42.67
N TYR A 1023 -5.88 -28.66 -41.78
CA TYR A 1023 -6.07 -28.12 -40.42
C TYR A 1023 -4.79 -28.11 -39.59
N LYS A 1024 -3.92 -29.12 -39.73
CA LYS A 1024 -2.61 -29.14 -39.07
C LYS A 1024 -1.75 -27.98 -39.57
N TYR A 1025 -1.60 -27.83 -40.89
CA TYR A 1025 -0.83 -26.74 -41.49
C TYR A 1025 -1.44 -25.36 -41.18
N LYS A 1026 -2.77 -25.24 -41.15
CA LYS A 1026 -3.47 -24.02 -40.74
C LYS A 1026 -3.11 -23.64 -39.31
N THR A 1027 -3.10 -24.63 -38.41
CA THR A 1027 -2.73 -24.39 -37.00
C THR A 1027 -1.28 -23.91 -36.88
N GLU A 1028 -0.36 -24.56 -37.61
CA GLU A 1028 1.06 -24.15 -37.67
C GLU A 1028 1.20 -22.73 -38.25
N LEU A 1029 0.49 -22.41 -39.34
CA LEU A 1029 0.49 -21.07 -39.95
C LEU A 1029 -0.19 -20.01 -39.07
N GLU A 1030 -1.22 -20.37 -38.30
CA GLU A 1030 -1.85 -19.47 -37.32
C GLU A 1030 -0.94 -19.19 -36.13
N GLU A 1031 -0.11 -20.15 -35.72
CA GLU A 1031 0.95 -19.93 -34.73
C GLU A 1031 2.06 -19.05 -35.29
N VAL A 1032 2.49 -19.27 -36.53
CA VAL A 1032 3.43 -18.39 -37.24
C VAL A 1032 2.84 -16.97 -37.40
N SER A 1033 1.56 -16.85 -37.76
CA SER A 1033 0.85 -15.57 -37.86
C SER A 1033 0.83 -14.80 -36.54
N LYS A 1034 0.68 -15.50 -35.40
CA LYS A 1034 0.81 -14.91 -34.07
C LYS A 1034 2.23 -14.44 -33.76
N SER A 1035 3.25 -15.16 -34.25
CA SER A 1035 4.66 -14.74 -34.10
C SER A 1035 5.08 -13.58 -35.01
N VAL A 1036 4.27 -13.26 -36.04
CA VAL A 1036 4.49 -12.16 -36.99
C VAL A 1036 3.70 -10.88 -36.58
N GLN A 1037 3.15 -10.83 -35.37
CA GLN A 1037 2.05 -9.92 -35.00
C GLN A 1037 2.33 -8.42 -35.13
N ASP A 1038 3.56 -7.95 -34.96
CA ASP A 1038 3.90 -6.55 -35.24
C ASP A 1038 5.42 -6.36 -35.46
N PRO A 1039 5.91 -6.25 -36.71
CA PRO A 1039 7.34 -6.06 -36.95
C PRO A 1039 7.89 -4.73 -36.41
N TRP A 1040 7.03 -3.76 -36.09
CA TRP A 1040 7.46 -2.56 -35.39
C TRP A 1040 7.75 -2.83 -33.90
N GLN A 1041 7.00 -3.73 -33.27
CA GLN A 1041 7.28 -4.18 -31.91
C GLN A 1041 8.60 -4.95 -31.87
N ASP A 1042 8.85 -5.84 -32.83
CA ASP A 1042 10.10 -6.58 -32.91
C ASP A 1042 11.29 -5.64 -33.14
N LEU A 1043 11.12 -4.63 -33.99
CA LEU A 1043 12.12 -3.59 -34.19
C LEU A 1043 12.37 -2.81 -32.88
N ALA A 1044 11.31 -2.39 -32.18
CA ALA A 1044 11.42 -1.71 -30.89
C ALA A 1044 12.13 -2.57 -29.83
N GLN A 1045 11.82 -3.86 -29.78
CA GLN A 1045 12.45 -4.83 -28.89
C GLN A 1045 13.93 -5.03 -29.24
N ALA A 1046 14.26 -5.16 -30.52
CA ALA A 1046 15.63 -5.26 -31.00
C ALA A 1046 16.44 -4.02 -30.58
N MET A 1047 15.83 -2.83 -30.61
CA MET A 1047 16.47 -1.59 -30.15
C MET A 1047 16.79 -1.62 -28.65
N PHE A 1048 15.91 -2.14 -27.81
CA PHE A 1048 16.22 -2.34 -26.38
C PHE A 1048 17.37 -3.33 -26.15
N ASN A 1049 17.58 -4.27 -27.08
CA ASN A 1049 18.65 -5.26 -27.02
C ASN A 1049 19.97 -4.78 -27.66
N LEU A 1050 20.01 -3.58 -28.25
CA LEU A 1050 21.25 -3.00 -28.75
C LEU A 1050 22.21 -2.71 -27.60
N LYS A 1051 23.50 -2.97 -27.82
CA LYS A 1051 24.54 -2.63 -26.83
C LYS A 1051 24.52 -1.13 -26.51
N GLU A 1052 24.28 -0.28 -27.50
CA GLU A 1052 24.16 1.17 -27.34
C GLU A 1052 22.99 1.59 -26.44
N PHE A 1053 21.97 0.75 -26.26
CA PHE A 1053 20.83 1.07 -25.39
C PHE A 1053 21.20 0.96 -23.91
N ILE A 1054 22.01 -0.04 -23.56
CA ILE A 1054 22.42 -0.32 -22.17
C ILE A 1054 23.82 0.19 -21.83
N TYR A 1055 24.65 0.55 -22.82
CA TYR A 1055 26.00 1.09 -22.62
C TYR A 1055 26.13 2.51 -23.18
N LEU A 1056 26.55 3.44 -22.32
CA LEU A 1056 27.05 4.75 -22.73
C LEU A 1056 28.46 4.57 -23.30
N ARG A 1057 28.64 5.03 -24.54
CA ARG A 1057 29.91 5.03 -25.27
C ARG A 1057 30.36 6.46 -25.54
#